data_AF-A0A254NBT9-F1
#
_entry.id   AF-A0A254NBT9-F1
#
_cell.length_a   1.000
_cell.length_b   1.000
_cell.length_c   1.000
_cell.angle_alpha   90.00
_cell.angle_beta   90.00
_cell.angle_gamma   90.00
#
_symmetry.space_group_name_H-M   'P 1'
#
loop_
_entity.id
_entity.type
_entity.pdbx_description
1 polymer ?
#
loop_
_entity_poly.entity_id
_entity_poly.type
_entity_poly.pdbx_seq_one_letter_code
_entity_poly.pdbx_strand_id
1 'polypeptide(L)'
;MPASHVREVLEAIARSPAGLTEERDAVALLDVHLAAVEDADAGHGLERLVQVRDAARQALDRTFKVRTTSVVARSHADGLVTALGPLEHLIDQLQTAEQRERQAIARLDAELGLLQAVPPDAALAALLERVTDTERLLQSTGELGRDSKAVAARRRAVAAAGKPVQQQLAALQREEAERVEAKRRASQQEALRLKAAMAEVTAQDPVDLTRLRELVKAENERAGALEAELKLAAQLQLPIAPPPAKVAFADNTNPQAAAWTDTICAKAFAKYTWFEFKDLRKSGQPVVIDGLAAQTVITDDVMWKLYQYRRSVIDQLIVTLQAEFKNQLMFKSSGSEDIESDLDITVASVTPGDDVKAMTRFNAEIKRRFGRPPGRVFDTNLYARDYRAIEDNMSPRRGSAPQDHDIDQPTDEMAKMSGIDQDVATLMKQRRFLDEPTFTAMWQDLLKGIRDPQDRKRIQQRFEEAEAAYLLTAQEKVERIRTKVEARRLAVLARAKQGGAKISPQETAAFKTYDQLKKRYELAREAHDLKAVQQLLPDLLDLLETQFPDEVMDATDDQYAERMAALRADQARLAALVKQHPEEGPGCAKAHPDQTHAQWLDGLNALKARIKQAQFTHIMFANEAYMSEGAITHIVAGAQAASPKKKQAVLDNIQPAELLQSTNEQLADFFKDMKHMAHAEHEASGATAKRRATGEAFVHASKYLSRMLDGAAMLQEKYAADPVVKPLLEGQPYTLCQRAGVAGPRALQEQVDKQLVKLRKSATIPGDAKAELAVAEVQQMFQVSSVAELRTLIMGFSREFNERVRQLPSFRAAQQVDRETERAYFRPTTAKPA
;
A
#
# COMPACT_ATOMS: atom_id res chain seq x y z
N MET A 1 -16.04 18.24 -64.66
CA MET A 1 -16.72 18.59 -65.94
C MET A 1 -16.13 17.76 -67.07
N PRO A 2 -16.88 17.31 -68.10
CA PRO A 2 -16.28 16.56 -69.20
C PRO A 2 -15.30 17.45 -69.97
N ALA A 3 -14.17 16.90 -70.43
CA ALA A 3 -13.14 17.62 -71.20
C ALA A 3 -13.66 18.35 -72.45
N SER A 4 -14.90 18.08 -72.87
CA SER A 4 -15.60 18.80 -73.94
C SER A 4 -15.88 20.28 -73.61
N HIS A 5 -16.05 20.64 -72.33
CA HIS A 5 -16.42 22.01 -71.96
C HIS A 5 -15.26 23.01 -71.99
N VAL A 6 -14.02 22.58 -71.74
CA VAL A 6 -12.84 23.49 -71.80
C VAL A 6 -12.57 23.92 -73.24
N ARG A 7 -12.70 22.99 -74.19
CA ARG A 7 -12.59 23.30 -75.62
C ARG A 7 -13.73 24.22 -76.08
N GLU A 8 -14.96 24.00 -75.63
CA GLU A 8 -16.09 24.88 -75.95
C GLU A 8 -15.96 26.27 -75.33
N VAL A 9 -15.41 26.39 -74.13
CA VAL A 9 -15.11 27.70 -73.50
C VAL A 9 -13.98 28.41 -74.26
N LEU A 10 -12.90 27.72 -74.60
CA LEU A 10 -11.80 28.30 -75.40
C LEU A 10 -12.24 28.66 -76.83
N GLU A 11 -13.09 27.85 -77.47
CA GLU A 11 -13.65 28.14 -78.80
C GLU A 11 -14.70 29.26 -78.76
N ALA A 12 -15.48 29.40 -77.68
CA ALA A 12 -16.38 30.54 -77.47
C ALA A 12 -15.62 31.84 -77.19
N ILE A 13 -14.49 31.76 -76.47
CA ILE A 13 -13.58 32.87 -76.21
C ILE A 13 -12.88 33.33 -77.49
N ALA A 14 -12.44 32.40 -78.35
CA ALA A 14 -11.81 32.71 -79.64
C ALA A 14 -12.74 33.40 -80.65
N ARG A 15 -14.06 33.28 -80.50
CA ARG A 15 -15.07 33.91 -81.37
C ARG A 15 -15.55 35.29 -80.89
N SER A 16 -15.01 35.80 -79.78
CA SER A 16 -15.36 37.13 -79.24
C SER A 16 -14.62 38.25 -80.01
N PRO A 17 -15.30 39.29 -80.56
CA PRO A 17 -14.68 40.35 -81.36
C PRO A 17 -13.74 41.30 -80.59
N ALA A 18 -13.66 41.18 -79.27
CA ALA A 18 -12.87 42.08 -78.41
C ALA A 18 -11.39 41.69 -78.25
N GLY A 19 -10.96 40.54 -78.80
CA GLY A 19 -9.63 39.99 -78.52
C GLY A 19 -9.50 39.50 -77.08
N LEU A 20 -8.60 38.54 -76.86
CA LEU A 20 -8.27 38.03 -75.53
C LEU A 20 -7.51 39.12 -74.75
N THR A 21 -8.07 39.57 -73.63
CA THR A 21 -7.33 40.39 -72.66
C THR A 21 -6.45 39.47 -71.81
N GLU A 22 -5.26 39.94 -71.38
CA GLU A 22 -4.35 39.20 -70.49
C GLU A 22 -5.07 38.62 -69.24
N GLU A 23 -6.17 39.24 -68.83
CA GLU A 23 -7.08 38.82 -67.77
C GLU A 23 -7.83 37.52 -68.05
N ARG A 24 -8.35 37.32 -69.26
CA ARG A 24 -9.12 36.10 -69.61
C ARG A 24 -8.23 34.87 -69.68
N ASP A 25 -7.04 35.01 -70.25
CA ASP A 25 -6.05 33.92 -70.30
C ASP A 25 -5.55 33.55 -68.90
N ALA A 26 -5.36 34.55 -68.02
CA ALA A 26 -5.02 34.32 -66.63
C ALA A 26 -6.12 33.57 -65.86
N VAL A 27 -7.39 33.97 -66.03
CA VAL A 27 -8.54 33.29 -65.40
C VAL A 27 -8.66 31.85 -65.90
N ALA A 28 -8.58 31.62 -67.21
CA ALA A 28 -8.66 30.26 -67.77
C ALA A 28 -7.53 29.35 -67.29
N LEU A 29 -6.29 29.87 -67.20
CA LEU A 29 -5.16 29.13 -66.66
C LEU A 29 -5.37 28.78 -65.17
N LEU A 30 -5.87 29.72 -64.37
CA LEU A 30 -6.16 29.49 -62.95
C LEU A 30 -7.28 28.44 -62.76
N ASP A 31 -8.34 28.50 -63.56
CA ASP A 31 -9.46 27.54 -63.49
C ASP A 31 -9.06 26.12 -63.87
N VAL A 32 -8.19 25.96 -64.89
CA VAL A 32 -7.67 24.65 -65.27
C VAL A 32 -6.87 24.02 -64.12
N HIS A 33 -6.04 24.82 -63.45
CA HIS A 33 -5.25 24.32 -62.32
C HIS A 33 -6.07 24.15 -61.04
N LEU A 34 -7.11 24.97 -60.84
CA LEU A 34 -8.07 24.80 -59.75
C LEU A 34 -8.81 23.48 -59.90
N ALA A 35 -9.36 23.19 -61.08
CA ALA A 35 -10.01 21.92 -61.34
C ALA A 35 -9.05 20.72 -61.13
N ALA A 36 -7.79 20.85 -61.55
CA ALA A 36 -6.80 19.80 -61.34
C ALA A 36 -6.43 19.59 -59.86
N VAL A 37 -6.42 20.65 -59.04
CA VAL A 37 -6.20 20.57 -57.59
C VAL A 37 -7.44 20.02 -56.87
N GLU A 38 -8.64 20.40 -57.30
CA GLU A 38 -9.90 19.89 -56.75
C GLU A 38 -10.14 18.41 -57.09
N ASP A 39 -9.72 17.97 -58.28
CA ASP A 39 -9.75 16.56 -58.69
C ASP A 39 -8.63 15.73 -58.01
N ALA A 40 -7.63 16.36 -57.39
CA ALA A 40 -6.50 15.68 -56.78
C ALA A 40 -6.88 15.06 -55.43
N ASP A 41 -6.75 13.73 -55.34
CA ASP A 41 -7.06 12.96 -54.14
C ASP A 41 -5.93 11.96 -53.79
N ALA A 42 -6.09 11.24 -52.68
CA ALA A 42 -5.09 10.26 -52.22
C ALA A 42 -4.85 9.10 -53.22
N GLY A 43 -5.74 8.87 -54.18
CA GLY A 43 -5.64 7.81 -55.19
C GLY A 43 -4.72 8.12 -56.36
N HIS A 44 -4.37 9.39 -56.58
CA HIS A 44 -3.55 9.82 -57.73
C HIS A 44 -2.05 9.53 -57.60
N GLY A 45 -1.59 9.12 -56.41
CA GLY A 45 -0.18 8.86 -56.13
C GLY A 45 0.62 10.14 -55.88
N LEU A 46 1.59 10.06 -54.96
CA LEU A 46 2.34 11.22 -54.45
C LEU A 46 3.02 12.03 -55.57
N GLU A 47 3.65 11.36 -56.54
CA GLU A 47 4.35 12.03 -57.65
C GLU A 47 3.39 12.90 -58.48
N ARG A 48 2.17 12.41 -58.75
CA ARG A 48 1.17 13.16 -59.49
C ARG A 48 0.63 14.33 -58.70
N LEU A 49 0.40 14.16 -57.40
CA LEU A 49 -0.06 15.22 -56.50
C LEU A 49 0.97 16.35 -56.40
N VAL A 50 2.26 16.00 -56.28
CA VAL A 50 3.37 16.95 -56.31
C VAL A 50 3.41 17.71 -57.65
N GLN A 51 3.25 17.02 -58.78
CA GLN A 51 3.18 17.65 -60.10
C GLN A 51 1.99 18.63 -60.21
N VAL A 52 0.80 18.25 -59.70
CA VAL A 52 -0.40 19.12 -59.69
C VAL A 52 -0.17 20.37 -58.84
N ARG A 53 0.38 20.20 -57.63
CA ARG A 53 0.74 21.32 -56.74
C ARG A 53 1.74 22.27 -57.40
N ASP A 54 2.82 21.73 -57.98
CA ASP A 54 3.89 22.54 -58.57
C ASP A 54 3.39 23.28 -59.81
N ALA A 55 2.54 22.66 -60.63
CA ALA A 55 1.91 23.29 -61.78
C ALA A 55 0.92 24.42 -61.36
N ALA A 56 0.14 24.20 -60.31
CA ALA A 56 -0.76 25.22 -59.74
C ALA A 56 0.01 26.41 -59.15
N ARG A 57 1.11 26.16 -58.42
CA ARG A 57 2.02 27.23 -57.95
C ARG A 57 2.61 28.01 -59.13
N GLN A 58 3.06 27.32 -60.18
CA GLN A 58 3.57 27.97 -61.38
C GLN A 58 2.51 28.82 -62.08
N ALA A 59 1.24 28.41 -62.09
CA ALA A 59 0.13 29.19 -62.63
C ALA A 59 -0.15 30.46 -61.81
N LEU A 60 -0.13 30.36 -60.48
CA LEU A 60 -0.24 31.51 -59.57
C LEU A 60 0.89 32.53 -59.80
N ASP A 61 2.11 32.06 -60.02
CA ASP A 61 3.27 32.91 -60.29
C ASP A 61 3.17 33.60 -61.67
N ARG A 62 2.79 32.86 -62.71
CA ARG A 62 2.65 33.40 -64.08
C ARG A 62 1.54 34.45 -64.19
N THR A 63 0.46 34.29 -63.42
CA THR A 63 -0.69 35.21 -63.40
C THR A 63 -0.54 36.36 -62.41
N PHE A 64 0.58 36.42 -61.67
CA PHE A 64 0.82 37.39 -60.60
C PHE A 64 0.59 38.84 -61.04
N LYS A 65 1.17 39.25 -62.18
CA LYS A 65 1.06 40.62 -62.68
C LYS A 65 -0.40 40.99 -62.97
N VAL A 66 -1.14 40.09 -63.61
CA VAL A 66 -2.53 40.31 -64.03
C VAL A 66 -3.48 40.36 -62.82
N ARG A 67 -3.33 39.48 -61.83
CA ARG A 67 -4.21 39.47 -60.63
C ARG A 67 -4.00 40.64 -59.67
N THR A 68 -2.86 41.35 -59.78
CA THR A 68 -2.67 42.59 -59.00
C THR A 68 -3.55 43.72 -59.51
N THR A 69 -3.87 43.73 -60.80
CA THR A 69 -4.67 44.78 -61.46
C THR A 69 -6.10 44.35 -61.78
N SER A 70 -6.39 43.05 -61.84
CA SER A 70 -7.72 42.48 -62.12
C SER A 70 -8.34 41.90 -60.85
N VAL A 71 -9.58 42.31 -60.55
CA VAL A 71 -10.40 41.74 -59.47
C VAL A 71 -10.84 40.31 -59.81
N VAL A 72 -11.15 40.05 -61.08
CA VAL A 72 -11.62 38.73 -61.54
C VAL A 72 -10.49 37.70 -61.43
N ALA A 73 -9.31 37.97 -62.00
CA ALA A 73 -8.17 37.07 -61.89
C ALA A 73 -7.71 36.86 -60.44
N ARG A 74 -7.88 37.86 -59.56
CA ARG A 74 -7.63 37.71 -58.13
C ARG A 74 -8.58 36.72 -57.47
N SER A 75 -9.88 36.84 -57.72
CA SER A 75 -10.89 35.93 -57.15
C SER A 75 -10.62 34.46 -57.50
N HIS A 76 -10.21 34.18 -58.74
CA HIS A 76 -9.88 32.82 -59.17
C HIS A 76 -8.54 32.34 -58.59
N ALA A 77 -7.55 33.23 -58.45
CA ALA A 77 -6.30 32.91 -57.77
C ALA A 77 -6.50 32.60 -56.29
N ASP A 78 -7.40 33.32 -55.60
CA ASP A 78 -7.74 33.07 -54.20
C ASP A 78 -8.42 31.70 -54.03
N GLY A 79 -9.27 31.29 -54.97
CA GLY A 79 -9.83 29.94 -55.04
C GLY A 79 -8.74 28.86 -55.16
N LEU A 80 -7.78 29.04 -56.07
CA LEU A 80 -6.65 28.12 -56.25
C LEU A 80 -5.71 28.07 -55.04
N VAL A 81 -5.41 29.21 -54.41
CA VAL A 81 -4.61 29.27 -53.17
C VAL A 81 -5.33 28.52 -52.04
N THR A 82 -6.65 28.71 -51.92
CA THR A 82 -7.46 28.02 -50.91
C THR A 82 -7.46 26.52 -51.11
N ALA A 83 -7.57 26.04 -52.36
CA ALA A 83 -7.55 24.62 -52.71
C ALA A 83 -6.17 23.96 -52.56
N LEU A 84 -5.07 24.73 -52.69
CA LEU A 84 -3.70 24.21 -52.53
C LEU A 84 -3.38 23.77 -51.10
N GLY A 85 -3.93 24.43 -50.08
CA GLY A 85 -3.65 24.08 -48.67
C GLY A 85 -3.98 22.62 -48.32
N PRO A 86 -5.21 22.13 -48.59
CA PRO A 86 -5.57 20.73 -48.42
C PRO A 86 -4.69 19.75 -49.22
N LEU A 87 -4.34 20.08 -50.47
CA LEU A 87 -3.47 19.24 -51.30
C LEU A 87 -2.04 19.14 -50.74
N GLU A 88 -1.48 20.25 -50.27
CA GLU A 88 -0.16 20.28 -49.61
C GLU A 88 -0.17 19.45 -48.33
N HIS A 89 -1.21 19.57 -47.52
CA HIS A 89 -1.38 18.74 -46.34
C HIS A 89 -1.46 17.24 -46.68
N LEU A 90 -2.20 16.87 -47.75
CA LEU A 90 -2.28 15.50 -48.24
C LEU A 90 -0.91 14.99 -48.73
N ILE A 91 -0.15 15.81 -49.45
CA ILE A 91 1.23 15.48 -49.89
C ILE A 91 2.13 15.21 -48.68
N ASP A 92 2.09 16.07 -47.67
CA ASP A 92 2.90 15.91 -46.44
C ASP A 92 2.51 14.64 -45.66
N GLN A 93 1.21 14.34 -45.59
CA GLN A 93 0.70 13.09 -44.99
C GLN A 93 1.23 11.86 -45.74
N LEU A 94 1.17 11.86 -47.08
CA LEU A 94 1.65 10.76 -47.92
C LEU A 94 3.18 10.60 -47.85
N GLN A 95 3.95 11.70 -47.83
CA GLN A 95 5.40 11.67 -47.63
C GLN A 95 5.78 11.12 -46.25
N THR A 96 5.07 11.55 -45.21
CA THR A 96 5.27 11.03 -43.85
C THR A 96 4.95 9.54 -43.76
N ALA A 97 3.88 9.10 -44.43
CA ALA A 97 3.51 7.69 -44.50
C ALA A 97 4.57 6.86 -45.24
N GLU A 98 5.06 7.33 -46.39
CA GLU A 98 6.14 6.66 -47.15
C GLU A 98 7.44 6.59 -46.35
N GLN A 99 7.81 7.66 -45.63
CA GLN A 99 9.00 7.67 -44.78
C GLN A 99 8.87 6.67 -43.62
N ARG A 100 7.70 6.62 -42.96
CA ARG A 100 7.40 5.63 -41.91
C ARG A 100 7.46 4.21 -42.45
N GLU A 101 6.95 3.98 -43.66
CA GLU A 101 7.02 2.69 -44.36
C GLU A 101 8.48 2.27 -44.61
N ARG A 102 9.30 3.15 -45.20
CA ARG A 102 10.73 2.89 -45.46
C ARG A 102 11.50 2.59 -44.18
N GLN A 103 11.25 3.36 -43.11
CA GLN A 103 11.86 3.11 -41.80
C GLN A 103 11.42 1.77 -41.20
N ALA A 104 10.14 1.41 -41.32
CA ALA A 104 9.63 0.12 -40.86
C ALA A 104 10.27 -1.04 -41.62
N ILE A 105 10.40 -0.93 -42.95
CA ILE A 105 11.07 -1.94 -43.79
C ILE A 105 12.54 -2.09 -43.37
N ALA A 106 13.29 -0.99 -43.25
CA ALA A 106 14.70 -1.03 -42.86
C ALA A 106 14.90 -1.69 -41.47
N ARG A 107 14.04 -1.40 -40.50
CA ARG A 107 14.06 -2.04 -39.18
C ARG A 107 13.74 -3.54 -39.26
N LEU A 108 12.76 -3.93 -40.07
CA LEU A 108 12.39 -5.34 -40.26
C LEU A 108 13.50 -6.13 -40.97
N ASP A 109 14.14 -5.54 -41.99
CA ASP A 109 15.25 -6.18 -42.70
C ASP A 109 16.48 -6.33 -41.80
N ALA A 110 16.78 -5.32 -40.96
CA ALA A 110 17.82 -5.41 -39.94
C ALA A 110 17.53 -6.52 -38.93
N GLU A 111 16.30 -6.61 -38.41
CA GLU A 111 15.91 -7.66 -37.47
C GLU A 111 15.95 -9.06 -38.12
N LEU A 112 15.55 -9.18 -39.39
CA LEU A 112 15.65 -10.42 -40.14
C LEU A 112 17.11 -10.89 -40.24
N GLY A 113 18.05 -9.99 -40.53
CA GLY A 113 19.48 -10.29 -40.55
C GLY A 113 20.00 -10.73 -39.19
N LEU A 114 19.55 -10.09 -38.11
CA LEU A 114 19.91 -10.47 -36.74
C LEU A 114 19.37 -11.86 -36.37
N LEU A 115 18.12 -12.18 -36.72
CA LEU A 115 17.51 -13.50 -36.48
C LEU A 115 18.24 -14.60 -37.26
N GLN A 116 18.66 -14.32 -38.49
CA GLN A 116 19.42 -15.27 -39.31
C GLN A 116 20.86 -15.50 -38.78
N ALA A 117 21.41 -14.52 -38.06
CA ALA A 117 22.75 -14.59 -37.47
C ALA A 117 22.77 -15.17 -36.04
N VAL A 118 21.62 -15.53 -35.46
CA VAL A 118 21.57 -16.14 -34.12
C VAL A 118 22.30 -17.49 -34.15
N PRO A 119 23.37 -17.68 -33.35
CA PRO A 119 24.10 -18.92 -33.36
C PRO A 119 23.29 -20.04 -32.66
N PRO A 120 23.47 -21.32 -33.06
CA PRO A 120 22.74 -22.44 -32.47
C PRO A 120 22.98 -22.65 -30.96
N ASP A 121 24.06 -22.09 -30.42
CA ASP A 121 24.48 -22.14 -29.02
C ASP A 121 24.31 -20.80 -28.29
N ALA A 122 23.49 -19.89 -28.84
CA ALA A 122 23.18 -18.62 -28.20
C ALA A 122 22.65 -18.83 -26.77
N ALA A 123 23.19 -18.05 -25.83
CA ALA A 123 22.76 -18.09 -24.43
C ALA A 123 21.27 -17.73 -24.29
N LEU A 124 20.60 -18.40 -23.34
CA LEU A 124 19.17 -18.25 -23.08
C LEU A 124 18.72 -16.78 -22.92
N ALA A 125 19.49 -15.97 -22.18
CA ALA A 125 19.18 -14.56 -21.96
C ALA A 125 19.20 -13.73 -23.26
N ALA A 126 20.16 -13.99 -24.15
CA ALA A 126 20.28 -13.30 -25.43
C ALA A 126 19.14 -13.67 -26.39
N LEU A 127 18.71 -14.94 -26.37
CA LEU A 127 17.55 -15.40 -27.15
C LEU A 127 16.25 -14.77 -26.65
N LEU A 128 16.06 -14.67 -25.32
CA LEU A 128 14.87 -14.03 -24.74
C LEU A 128 14.77 -12.55 -25.09
N GLU A 129 15.88 -11.81 -24.98
CA GLU A 129 15.96 -10.40 -25.38
C GLU A 129 15.60 -10.24 -26.87
N ARG A 130 16.21 -11.07 -27.73
CA ARG A 130 15.98 -11.06 -29.18
C ARG A 130 14.51 -11.31 -29.53
N VAL A 131 13.88 -12.34 -28.95
CA VAL A 131 12.46 -12.65 -29.18
C VAL A 131 11.58 -11.50 -28.71
N THR A 132 11.86 -10.92 -27.55
CA THR A 132 11.09 -9.79 -27.01
C THR A 132 11.18 -8.56 -27.90
N ASP A 133 12.38 -8.23 -28.40
CA ASP A 133 12.58 -7.11 -29.32
C ASP A 133 11.90 -7.35 -30.67
N THR A 134 11.98 -8.58 -31.20
CA THR A 134 11.24 -8.99 -32.40
C THR A 134 9.73 -8.81 -32.22
N GLU A 135 9.17 -9.22 -31.08
CA GLU A 135 7.74 -9.07 -30.79
C GLU A 135 7.32 -7.60 -30.69
N ARG A 136 8.10 -6.76 -29.99
CA ARG A 136 7.86 -5.30 -29.94
C ARG A 136 7.91 -4.67 -31.32
N LEU A 137 8.86 -5.08 -32.16
CA LEU A 137 8.96 -4.60 -33.54
C LEU A 137 7.73 -5.03 -34.37
N LEU A 138 7.34 -6.30 -34.30
CA LEU A 138 6.16 -6.82 -35.00
C LEU A 138 4.85 -6.14 -34.55
N GLN A 139 4.75 -5.79 -33.27
CA GLN A 139 3.61 -5.05 -32.71
C GLN A 139 3.60 -3.59 -33.21
N SER A 140 4.72 -2.87 -33.11
CA SER A 140 4.82 -1.47 -33.53
C SER A 140 4.65 -1.26 -35.04
N THR A 141 4.96 -2.27 -35.86
CA THR A 141 4.73 -2.27 -37.32
C THR A 141 3.37 -2.83 -37.73
N GLY A 142 2.51 -3.14 -36.74
CA GLY A 142 1.22 -3.80 -36.92
C GLY A 142 0.24 -3.05 -37.81
N GLU A 143 0.10 -1.75 -37.58
CA GLU A 143 -0.83 -0.88 -38.31
C GLU A 143 -0.34 -0.61 -39.73
N LEU A 144 0.93 -0.23 -39.90
CA LEU A 144 1.57 -0.04 -41.21
C LEU A 144 1.51 -1.28 -42.09
N GLY A 145 1.58 -2.48 -41.49
CA GLY A 145 1.46 -3.74 -42.22
C GLY A 145 0.06 -4.06 -42.74
N ARG A 146 -1.00 -3.36 -42.30
CA ARG A 146 -2.34 -3.49 -42.90
C ARG A 146 -2.44 -2.69 -44.19
N ASP A 147 -1.75 -1.55 -44.23
CA ASP A 147 -1.85 -0.58 -45.32
C ASP A 147 -0.77 -0.79 -46.39
N SER A 148 0.39 -1.36 -46.01
CA SER A 148 1.48 -1.69 -46.94
C SER A 148 1.69 -3.19 -47.11
N LYS A 149 1.56 -3.66 -48.36
CA LYS A 149 1.92 -5.03 -48.76
C LYS A 149 3.41 -5.33 -48.55
N ALA A 150 4.28 -4.33 -48.72
CA ALA A 150 5.72 -4.50 -48.56
C ALA A 150 6.09 -4.75 -47.09
N VAL A 151 5.54 -3.94 -46.18
CA VAL A 151 5.68 -4.13 -44.73
C VAL A 151 5.07 -5.46 -44.31
N ALA A 152 3.89 -5.82 -44.82
CA ALA A 152 3.25 -7.10 -44.53
C ALA A 152 4.11 -8.32 -44.94
N ALA A 153 4.80 -8.24 -46.09
CA ALA A 153 5.70 -9.29 -46.55
C ALA A 153 6.93 -9.43 -45.63
N ARG A 154 7.57 -8.32 -45.22
CA ARG A 154 8.73 -8.36 -44.31
C ARG A 154 8.34 -8.84 -42.92
N ARG A 155 7.18 -8.40 -42.39
CA ARG A 155 6.65 -8.91 -41.11
C ARG A 155 6.46 -10.42 -41.14
N ARG A 156 5.94 -10.98 -42.25
CA ARG A 156 5.83 -12.44 -42.42
C ARG A 156 7.20 -13.12 -42.47
N ALA A 157 8.20 -12.52 -43.12
CA ALA A 157 9.56 -13.05 -43.17
C ALA A 157 10.22 -13.05 -41.78
N VAL A 158 10.15 -11.94 -41.05
CA VAL A 158 10.65 -11.81 -39.66
C VAL A 158 9.94 -12.80 -38.75
N ALA A 159 8.61 -12.90 -38.80
CA ALA A 159 7.86 -13.87 -38.01
C ALA A 159 8.23 -15.33 -38.36
N ALA A 160 8.48 -15.64 -39.62
CA ALA A 160 8.92 -16.97 -40.04
C ALA A 160 10.35 -17.29 -39.55
N ALA A 161 11.27 -16.33 -39.65
CA ALA A 161 12.65 -16.47 -39.16
C ALA A 161 12.72 -16.50 -37.62
N GLY A 162 11.77 -15.85 -36.93
CA GLY A 162 11.67 -15.88 -35.48
C GLY A 162 11.20 -17.22 -34.92
N LYS A 163 10.47 -18.05 -35.69
CA LYS A 163 9.95 -19.34 -35.21
C LYS A 163 11.04 -20.31 -34.74
N PRO A 164 12.12 -20.57 -35.51
CA PRO A 164 13.23 -21.40 -35.04
C PRO A 164 13.87 -20.86 -33.75
N VAL A 165 14.08 -19.55 -33.65
CA VAL A 165 14.65 -18.88 -32.46
C VAL A 165 13.73 -19.06 -31.25
N GLN A 166 12.41 -18.90 -31.44
CA GLN A 166 11.40 -19.15 -30.40
C GLN A 166 11.37 -20.63 -29.96
N GLN A 167 11.53 -21.57 -30.90
CA GLN A 167 11.60 -23.00 -30.59
C GLN A 167 12.86 -23.36 -29.81
N GLN A 168 14.02 -22.80 -30.20
CA GLN A 168 15.28 -22.94 -29.48
C GLN A 168 15.20 -22.33 -28.07
N LEU A 169 14.63 -21.13 -27.95
CA LEU A 169 14.35 -20.48 -26.67
C LEU A 169 13.47 -21.38 -25.79
N ALA A 170 12.35 -21.88 -26.31
CA ALA A 170 11.45 -22.74 -25.55
C ALA A 170 12.10 -24.08 -25.12
N ALA A 171 12.99 -24.65 -25.93
CA ALA A 171 13.74 -25.85 -25.59
C ALA A 171 14.73 -25.58 -24.43
N LEU A 172 15.53 -24.52 -24.54
CA LEU A 172 16.47 -24.11 -23.49
C LEU A 172 15.75 -23.71 -22.20
N GLN A 173 14.58 -23.05 -22.30
CA GLN A 173 13.75 -22.74 -21.14
C GLN A 173 13.25 -24.00 -20.43
N ARG A 174 12.90 -25.06 -21.16
CA ARG A 174 12.48 -26.34 -20.55
C ARG A 174 13.64 -27.04 -19.86
N GLU A 175 14.79 -27.14 -20.51
CA GLU A 175 16.00 -27.74 -19.93
C GLU A 175 16.42 -27.00 -18.65
N GLU A 176 16.47 -25.68 -18.72
CA GLU A 176 16.82 -24.85 -17.57
C GLU A 176 15.75 -24.93 -16.46
N ALA A 177 14.46 -25.01 -16.82
CA ALA A 177 13.38 -25.24 -15.85
C ALA A 177 13.52 -26.58 -15.13
N GLU A 178 13.83 -27.66 -15.84
CA GLU A 178 14.08 -28.97 -15.25
C GLU A 178 15.29 -28.96 -14.30
N ARG A 179 16.37 -28.26 -14.67
CA ARG A 179 17.55 -28.06 -13.81
C ARG A 179 17.20 -27.31 -12.53
N VAL A 180 16.45 -26.21 -12.63
CA VAL A 180 16.02 -25.41 -11.48
C VAL A 180 15.07 -26.20 -10.59
N GLU A 181 14.14 -26.97 -11.16
CA GLU A 181 13.20 -27.79 -10.39
C GLU A 181 13.91 -28.97 -9.68
N ALA A 182 14.90 -29.59 -10.31
CA ALA A 182 15.76 -30.59 -9.66
C ALA A 182 16.53 -29.99 -8.47
N LYS A 183 17.12 -28.80 -8.64
CA LYS A 183 17.76 -28.05 -7.54
C LYS A 183 16.78 -27.71 -6.42
N ARG A 184 15.56 -27.31 -6.75
CA ARG A 184 14.50 -27.04 -5.78
C ARG A 184 14.17 -28.29 -4.95
N ARG A 185 13.97 -29.44 -5.59
CA ARG A 185 13.70 -30.72 -4.89
C ARG A 185 14.85 -31.13 -3.97
N ALA A 186 16.09 -31.04 -4.44
CA ALA A 186 17.26 -31.31 -3.62
C ALA A 186 17.36 -30.35 -2.42
N SER A 187 17.10 -29.06 -2.66
CA SER A 187 17.07 -28.03 -1.62
C SER A 187 15.95 -28.25 -0.59
N GLN A 188 14.79 -28.77 -1.00
CA GLN A 188 13.70 -29.15 -0.09
C GLN A 188 14.06 -30.34 0.80
N GLN A 189 14.70 -31.38 0.24
CA GLN A 189 15.17 -32.53 1.02
C GLN A 189 16.20 -32.10 2.07
N GLU A 190 17.14 -31.23 1.68
CA GLU A 190 18.13 -30.67 2.62
C GLU A 190 17.47 -29.81 3.70
N ALA A 191 16.45 -29.02 3.35
CA ALA A 191 15.67 -28.24 4.32
C ALA A 191 15.03 -29.15 5.39
N LEU A 192 14.45 -30.28 4.98
CA LEU A 192 13.86 -31.25 5.91
C LEU A 192 14.91 -31.87 6.84
N ARG A 193 16.10 -32.21 6.29
CA ARG A 193 17.23 -32.72 7.07
C ARG A 193 17.71 -31.70 8.11
N LEU A 194 17.89 -30.45 7.70
CA LEU A 194 18.29 -29.35 8.58
C LEU A 194 17.22 -29.07 9.65
N LYS A 195 15.94 -29.11 9.29
CA LYS A 195 14.81 -28.97 10.21
C LYS A 195 14.81 -30.05 11.28
N ALA A 196 15.02 -31.31 10.90
CA ALA A 196 15.12 -32.43 11.84
C ALA A 196 16.34 -32.28 12.77
N ALA A 197 17.50 -31.91 12.23
CA ALA A 197 18.71 -31.68 13.03
C ALA A 197 18.53 -30.51 14.02
N MET A 198 17.88 -29.42 13.61
CA MET A 198 17.56 -28.31 14.51
C MET A 198 16.61 -28.73 15.64
N ALA A 199 15.60 -29.54 15.33
CA ALA A 199 14.68 -30.08 16.33
C ALA A 199 15.40 -31.00 17.33
N GLU A 200 16.31 -31.86 16.86
CA GLU A 200 17.14 -32.72 17.72
C GLU A 200 18.02 -31.89 18.68
N VAL A 201 18.74 -30.89 18.16
CA VAL A 201 19.57 -30.00 18.99
C VAL A 201 18.73 -29.20 19.99
N THR A 202 17.55 -28.72 19.56
CA THR A 202 16.66 -27.95 20.43
C THR A 202 16.01 -28.81 21.53
N ALA A 203 15.93 -30.14 21.33
CA ALA A 203 15.44 -31.06 22.35
C ALA A 203 16.48 -31.41 23.43
N GLN A 204 17.74 -31.01 23.26
CA GLN A 204 18.80 -31.21 24.26
C GLN A 204 18.62 -30.27 25.45
N ASP A 205 19.09 -30.69 26.63
CA ASP A 205 19.12 -29.86 27.85
C ASP A 205 20.50 -29.97 28.53
N PRO A 206 21.36 -28.93 28.47
CA PRO A 206 21.13 -27.65 27.79
C PRO A 206 21.21 -27.77 26.26
N VAL A 207 20.54 -26.85 25.55
CA VAL A 207 20.61 -26.74 24.08
C VAL A 207 22.03 -26.35 23.64
N ASP A 208 22.63 -27.09 22.70
CA ASP A 208 23.89 -26.69 22.06
C ASP A 208 23.68 -25.52 21.08
N LEU A 209 23.78 -24.30 21.62
CA LEU A 209 23.60 -23.06 20.85
C LEU A 209 24.65 -22.88 19.74
N THR A 210 25.84 -23.44 19.90
CA THR A 210 26.88 -23.35 18.86
C THR A 210 26.45 -24.17 17.65
N ARG A 211 26.06 -25.42 17.88
CA ARG A 211 25.56 -26.29 16.82
C ARG A 211 24.27 -25.74 16.20
N LEU A 212 23.36 -25.20 17.01
CA LEU A 212 22.12 -24.60 16.52
C LEU A 212 22.38 -23.41 15.58
N ARG A 213 23.35 -22.55 15.90
CA ARG A 213 23.78 -21.43 15.03
C ARG A 213 24.34 -21.94 13.70
N GLU A 214 25.15 -22.99 13.71
CA GLU A 214 25.69 -23.60 12.49
C GLU A 214 24.57 -24.12 11.58
N LEU A 215 23.59 -24.83 12.15
CA LEU A 215 22.45 -25.37 11.41
C LEU A 215 21.58 -24.24 10.83
N VAL A 216 21.30 -23.20 11.61
CA VAL A 216 20.54 -22.03 11.14
C VAL A 216 21.31 -21.25 10.08
N LYS A 217 22.63 -21.14 10.18
CA LYS A 217 23.46 -20.54 9.15
C LYS A 217 23.38 -21.33 7.85
N ALA A 218 23.57 -22.65 7.91
CA ALA A 218 23.47 -23.54 6.76
C ALA A 218 22.08 -23.47 6.09
N GLU A 219 21.01 -23.43 6.89
CA GLU A 219 19.65 -23.29 6.40
C GLU A 219 19.42 -21.94 5.70
N ASN A 220 19.93 -20.85 6.27
CA ASN A 220 19.84 -19.53 5.63
C ASN A 220 20.63 -19.45 4.33
N GLU A 221 21.83 -20.04 4.26
CA GLU A 221 22.66 -20.09 3.05
C GLU A 221 21.97 -20.90 1.95
N ARG A 222 21.43 -22.07 2.31
CA ARG A 222 20.62 -22.92 1.42
C ARG A 222 19.39 -22.17 0.88
N ALA A 223 18.61 -21.54 1.77
CA ALA A 223 17.41 -20.81 1.39
C ALA A 223 17.73 -19.62 0.48
N GLY A 224 18.79 -18.85 0.78
CA GLY A 224 19.24 -17.74 -0.05
C GLY A 224 19.73 -18.17 -1.44
N ALA A 225 20.46 -19.28 -1.52
CA ALA A 225 20.89 -19.86 -2.80
C ALA A 225 19.69 -20.30 -3.66
N LEU A 226 18.69 -20.95 -3.05
CA LEU A 226 17.46 -21.32 -3.75
C LEU A 226 16.66 -20.09 -4.21
N GLU A 227 16.52 -19.07 -3.36
CA GLU A 227 15.82 -17.84 -3.72
C GLU A 227 16.49 -17.12 -4.91
N ALA A 228 17.82 -17.06 -4.94
CA ALA A 228 18.56 -16.48 -6.05
C ALA A 228 18.32 -17.24 -7.37
N GLU A 229 18.34 -18.57 -7.35
CA GLU A 229 18.02 -19.41 -8.51
C GLU A 229 16.57 -19.19 -8.98
N LEU A 230 15.61 -19.12 -8.05
CA LEU A 230 14.20 -18.90 -8.39
C LEU A 230 13.95 -17.49 -8.95
N LYS A 231 14.68 -16.46 -8.47
CA LYS A 231 14.64 -15.11 -9.03
C LYS A 231 15.20 -15.08 -10.45
N LEU A 232 16.32 -15.76 -10.69
CA LEU A 232 16.90 -15.89 -12.02
C LEU A 232 15.94 -16.64 -12.96
N ALA A 233 15.34 -17.72 -12.50
CA ALA A 233 14.32 -18.46 -13.26
C ALA A 233 13.12 -17.59 -13.64
N ALA A 234 12.64 -16.76 -12.72
CA ALA A 234 11.56 -15.81 -12.98
C ALA A 234 11.96 -14.74 -14.01
N GLN A 235 13.18 -14.19 -13.92
CA GLN A 235 13.72 -13.24 -14.90
C GLN A 235 13.84 -13.86 -16.31
N LEU A 236 14.20 -15.13 -16.38
CA LEU A 236 14.31 -15.91 -17.62
C LEU A 236 12.97 -16.45 -18.12
N GLN A 237 11.86 -16.12 -17.43
CA GLN A 237 10.51 -16.58 -17.75
C GLN A 237 10.42 -18.10 -17.89
N LEU A 238 11.18 -18.84 -17.07
CA LEU A 238 11.18 -20.29 -17.14
C LEU A 238 9.79 -20.83 -16.77
N PRO A 239 9.29 -21.88 -17.45
CA PRO A 239 8.05 -22.56 -17.12
C PRO A 239 8.21 -23.45 -15.87
N ILE A 240 8.82 -22.92 -14.80
CA ILE A 240 8.89 -23.59 -13.51
C ILE A 240 7.57 -23.44 -12.79
N ALA A 241 7.20 -24.46 -12.01
CA ALA A 241 6.10 -24.30 -11.07
C ALA A 241 6.41 -23.10 -10.17
N PRO A 242 5.52 -22.10 -10.04
CA PRO A 242 5.77 -20.93 -9.20
C PRO A 242 6.26 -21.32 -7.79
N PRO A 243 7.09 -20.48 -7.15
CA PRO A 243 7.63 -20.76 -5.84
C PRO A 243 6.51 -21.16 -4.87
N PRO A 244 6.74 -22.15 -3.99
CA PRO A 244 5.68 -22.70 -3.15
C PRO A 244 5.11 -21.65 -2.18
N ALA A 245 5.83 -20.56 -1.92
CA ALA A 245 5.37 -19.41 -1.14
C ALA A 245 4.38 -18.50 -1.90
N LYS A 246 4.36 -18.50 -3.24
CA LYS A 246 3.41 -17.70 -4.04
C LYS A 246 2.23 -18.52 -4.54
N VAL A 247 2.43 -19.81 -4.73
CA VAL A 247 1.47 -20.72 -5.32
C VAL A 247 1.78 -22.11 -4.76
N ALA A 248 1.26 -22.43 -3.56
CA ALA A 248 1.03 -23.83 -3.20
C ALA A 248 -0.10 -24.38 -4.11
N PHE A 249 0.19 -24.55 -5.40
CA PHE A 249 -0.67 -25.22 -6.37
C PHE A 249 0.20 -26.24 -7.08
N ALA A 250 -0.07 -27.53 -6.84
CA ALA A 250 -0.34 -28.52 -7.89
C ALA A 250 -0.04 -29.94 -7.42
N ASP A 251 0.88 -30.14 -6.48
CA ASP A 251 1.08 -31.49 -5.91
C ASP A 251 0.07 -31.72 -4.78
N ASN A 252 -1.15 -32.08 -5.19
CA ASN A 252 -2.19 -32.77 -4.39
C ASN A 252 -1.68 -34.14 -3.86
N THR A 253 -0.39 -34.31 -3.58
CA THR A 253 0.15 -35.57 -3.07
C THR A 253 -0.16 -35.74 -1.59
N ASN A 254 -0.40 -34.65 -0.84
CA ASN A 254 -0.94 -34.72 0.51
C ASN A 254 -2.45 -35.04 0.45
N PRO A 255 -2.87 -36.28 0.79
CA PRO A 255 -4.26 -36.68 0.67
C PRO A 255 -5.17 -35.91 1.61
N GLN A 256 -4.62 -35.39 2.73
CA GLN A 256 -5.38 -34.53 3.64
C GLN A 256 -5.73 -33.21 2.97
N ALA A 257 -4.77 -32.53 2.33
CA ALA A 257 -5.01 -31.25 1.67
C ALA A 257 -6.02 -31.35 0.51
N ALA A 258 -6.06 -32.49 -0.19
CA ALA A 258 -7.05 -32.75 -1.25
C ALA A 258 -8.49 -32.82 -0.73
N ALA A 259 -8.70 -33.17 0.55
CA ALA A 259 -10.03 -33.20 1.17
C ALA A 259 -10.57 -31.80 1.51
N TRP A 260 -9.72 -30.76 1.55
CA TRP A 260 -10.11 -29.38 1.86
C TRP A 260 -10.67 -28.67 0.63
N THR A 261 -11.90 -29.04 0.26
CA THR A 261 -12.70 -28.31 -0.75
C THR A 261 -13.19 -26.96 -0.21
N ASP A 262 -13.65 -26.06 -1.07
CA ASP A 262 -14.25 -24.78 -0.67
C ASP A 262 -15.41 -24.95 0.32
N THR A 263 -16.22 -26.01 0.16
CA THR A 263 -17.31 -26.35 1.09
C THR A 263 -16.77 -26.73 2.47
N ILE A 264 -15.69 -27.51 2.53
CA ILE A 264 -15.05 -27.87 3.81
C ILE A 264 -14.40 -26.64 4.44
N CYS A 265 -13.71 -25.81 3.67
CA CYS A 265 -13.14 -24.55 4.15
C CYS A 265 -14.22 -23.62 4.71
N ALA A 266 -15.37 -23.51 4.03
CA ALA A 266 -16.52 -22.73 4.51
C ALA A 266 -17.00 -23.18 5.90
N LYS A 267 -17.18 -24.50 6.08
CA LYS A 267 -17.56 -25.08 7.37
C LYS A 267 -16.48 -24.89 8.43
N ALA A 268 -15.21 -24.98 8.02
CA ALA A 268 -14.07 -24.77 8.89
C ALA A 268 -14.07 -23.33 9.45
N PHE A 269 -14.21 -22.31 8.59
CA PHE A 269 -14.28 -20.90 9.00
C PHE A 269 -15.57 -20.53 9.75
N ALA A 270 -16.65 -21.29 9.58
CA ALA A 270 -17.85 -21.13 10.41
C ALA A 270 -17.64 -21.64 11.86
N LYS A 271 -16.63 -22.49 12.09
CA LYS A 271 -16.33 -23.08 13.40
C LYS A 271 -15.11 -22.46 14.07
N TYR A 272 -14.03 -22.31 13.33
CA TYR A 272 -12.73 -21.82 13.79
C TYR A 272 -12.40 -20.47 13.15
N THR A 273 -11.71 -19.64 13.92
CA THR A 273 -11.08 -18.38 13.50
C THR A 273 -9.72 -18.64 12.88
N TRP A 274 -9.19 -17.63 12.19
CA TRP A 274 -7.82 -17.69 11.67
C TRP A 274 -6.77 -17.89 12.78
N PHE A 275 -6.96 -17.24 13.94
CA PHE A 275 -6.09 -17.40 15.11
C PHE A 275 -6.08 -18.84 15.62
N GLU A 276 -7.27 -19.45 15.75
CA GLU A 276 -7.38 -20.86 16.16
C GLU A 276 -6.71 -21.80 15.15
N PHE A 277 -6.77 -21.51 13.85
CA PHE A 277 -6.03 -22.31 12.86
C PHE A 277 -4.51 -22.20 13.02
N LYS A 278 -3.97 -21.01 13.35
CA LYS A 278 -2.54 -20.83 13.66
C LYS A 278 -2.15 -21.68 14.89
N ASP A 279 -2.98 -21.67 15.92
CA ASP A 279 -2.72 -22.45 17.15
C ASP A 279 -2.83 -23.97 16.90
N LEU A 280 -3.83 -24.42 16.13
CA LEU A 280 -4.00 -25.82 15.73
C LEU A 280 -2.83 -26.31 14.86
N ARG A 281 -2.33 -25.46 13.97
CA ARG A 281 -1.12 -25.74 13.17
C ARG A 281 0.10 -25.92 14.07
N LYS A 282 0.32 -25.00 15.01
CA LYS A 282 1.47 -25.04 15.94
C LYS A 282 1.41 -26.24 16.88
N SER A 283 0.23 -26.53 17.43
CA SER A 283 0.03 -27.61 18.41
C SER A 283 -0.09 -29.01 17.80
N GLY A 284 -0.43 -29.11 16.50
CA GLY A 284 -0.69 -30.39 15.84
C GLY A 284 -1.98 -31.08 16.31
N GLN A 285 -2.85 -30.37 17.04
CA GLN A 285 -4.12 -30.93 17.50
C GLN A 285 -5.08 -31.16 16.33
N PRO A 286 -5.84 -32.28 16.32
CA PRO A 286 -6.76 -32.58 15.23
C PRO A 286 -7.97 -31.65 15.25
N VAL A 287 -8.47 -31.30 14.07
CA VAL A 287 -9.71 -30.56 13.90
C VAL A 287 -10.90 -31.48 13.71
N VAL A 288 -12.04 -31.05 14.23
CA VAL A 288 -13.33 -31.74 14.04
C VAL A 288 -14.19 -30.91 13.10
N ILE A 289 -14.34 -31.34 11.84
CA ILE A 289 -15.17 -30.68 10.80
C ILE A 289 -15.95 -31.76 10.04
N ASP A 290 -17.26 -31.55 9.86
CA ASP A 290 -18.12 -32.50 9.15
C ASP A 290 -17.70 -32.69 7.69
N GLY A 291 -17.29 -33.91 7.36
CA GLY A 291 -16.76 -34.29 6.05
C GLY A 291 -15.24 -34.48 6.02
N LEU A 292 -14.54 -34.21 7.13
CA LEU A 292 -13.13 -34.58 7.31
C LEU A 292 -13.00 -35.78 8.26
N ALA A 293 -11.89 -36.52 8.13
CA ALA A 293 -11.56 -37.58 9.07
C ALA A 293 -11.27 -37.00 10.47
N ALA A 294 -11.65 -37.72 11.53
CA ALA A 294 -11.55 -37.26 12.92
C ALA A 294 -10.12 -36.94 13.40
N GLN A 295 -9.09 -37.41 12.69
CA GLN A 295 -7.67 -37.18 13.00
C GLN A 295 -7.01 -36.19 12.03
N THR A 296 -7.79 -35.38 11.31
CA THR A 296 -7.21 -34.40 10.38
C THR A 296 -6.52 -33.30 11.18
N VAL A 297 -5.24 -33.04 10.90
CA VAL A 297 -4.46 -31.97 11.53
C VAL A 297 -4.28 -30.81 10.56
N ILE A 298 -4.06 -29.60 11.09
CA ILE A 298 -3.76 -28.43 10.26
C ILE A 298 -2.27 -28.44 9.92
N THR A 299 -1.94 -28.83 8.68
CA THR A 299 -0.58 -28.76 8.13
C THR A 299 -0.38 -27.45 7.37
N ASP A 300 0.86 -27.16 6.95
CA ASP A 300 1.18 -26.01 6.10
C ASP A 300 0.37 -26.03 4.78
N ASP A 301 0.21 -27.21 4.16
CA ASP A 301 -0.60 -27.36 2.94
C ASP A 301 -2.08 -27.03 3.19
N VAL A 302 -2.61 -27.45 4.34
CA VAL A 302 -3.99 -27.17 4.74
C VAL A 302 -4.18 -25.68 5.03
N MET A 303 -3.23 -25.04 5.71
CA MET A 303 -3.27 -23.59 5.93
C MET A 303 -3.29 -22.82 4.61
N TRP A 304 -2.57 -23.30 3.59
CA TRP A 304 -2.57 -22.63 2.28
C TRP A 304 -3.91 -22.78 1.57
N LYS A 305 -4.58 -23.93 1.71
CA LYS A 305 -5.96 -24.11 1.22
C LYS A 305 -6.93 -23.15 1.90
N LEU A 306 -6.82 -23.02 3.22
CA LEU A 306 -7.63 -22.06 4.00
C LEU A 306 -7.34 -20.61 3.59
N TYR A 307 -6.07 -20.26 3.40
CA TYR A 307 -5.64 -18.95 2.91
C TYR A 307 -6.23 -18.65 1.51
N GLN A 308 -6.17 -19.61 0.58
CA GLN A 308 -6.70 -19.47 -0.77
C GLN A 308 -8.22 -19.29 -0.75
N TYR A 309 -8.92 -20.08 0.06
CA TYR A 309 -10.36 -19.91 0.26
C TYR A 309 -10.69 -18.53 0.81
N ARG A 310 -10.01 -18.11 1.89
CA ARG A 310 -10.12 -16.75 2.47
C ARG A 310 -9.96 -15.69 1.40
N ARG A 311 -8.86 -15.74 0.63
CA ARG A 311 -8.55 -14.78 -0.44
C ARG A 311 -9.63 -14.76 -1.52
N SER A 312 -10.09 -15.93 -1.97
CA SER A 312 -11.16 -16.04 -2.96
C SER A 312 -12.47 -15.38 -2.49
N VAL A 313 -12.84 -15.58 -1.21
CA VAL A 313 -14.02 -14.93 -0.62
C VAL A 313 -13.87 -13.41 -0.58
N ILE A 314 -12.69 -12.91 -0.19
CA ILE A 314 -12.40 -11.47 -0.12
C ILE A 314 -12.40 -10.86 -1.52
N ASP A 315 -11.69 -11.45 -2.48
CA ASP A 315 -11.57 -10.95 -3.86
C ASP A 315 -12.96 -10.90 -4.53
N GLN A 316 -13.80 -11.92 -4.33
CA GLN A 316 -15.18 -11.93 -4.85
C GLN A 316 -16.03 -10.82 -4.23
N LEU A 317 -15.89 -10.58 -2.92
CA LEU A 317 -16.64 -9.53 -2.23
C LEU A 317 -16.17 -8.13 -2.67
N ILE A 318 -14.86 -7.94 -2.88
CA ILE A 318 -14.32 -6.72 -3.47
C ILE A 318 -14.93 -6.48 -4.85
N VAL A 319 -14.91 -7.47 -5.74
CA VAL A 319 -15.51 -7.34 -7.09
C VAL A 319 -17.00 -6.98 -7.00
N THR A 320 -17.74 -7.60 -6.07
CA THR A 320 -19.16 -7.31 -5.84
C THR A 320 -19.38 -5.87 -5.39
N LEU A 321 -18.62 -5.39 -4.40
CA LEU A 321 -18.71 -4.01 -3.92
C LEU A 321 -18.33 -3.02 -5.02
N GLN A 322 -17.29 -3.31 -5.80
CA GLN A 322 -16.92 -2.45 -6.92
C GLN A 322 -18.05 -2.30 -7.94
N ALA A 323 -18.74 -3.39 -8.27
CA ALA A 323 -19.91 -3.33 -9.14
C ALA A 323 -21.06 -2.53 -8.51
N GLU A 324 -21.37 -2.76 -7.23
CA GLU A 324 -22.42 -2.05 -6.47
C GLU A 324 -22.18 -0.53 -6.45
N PHE A 325 -20.93 -0.11 -6.27
CA PHE A 325 -20.51 1.29 -6.21
C PHE A 325 -19.97 1.81 -7.55
N LYS A 326 -20.53 1.33 -8.68
CA LYS A 326 -20.28 1.83 -10.05
C LYS A 326 -18.80 1.97 -10.41
N ASN A 327 -17.97 1.05 -9.94
CA ASN A 327 -16.54 1.01 -10.15
C ASN A 327 -15.77 2.24 -9.61
N GLN A 328 -16.30 2.91 -8.59
CA GLN A 328 -15.66 4.09 -7.98
C GLN A 328 -14.76 3.76 -6.78
N LEU A 329 -14.86 2.54 -6.25
CA LEU A 329 -14.04 2.07 -5.15
C LEU A 329 -12.66 1.62 -5.63
N MET A 330 -11.65 1.88 -4.80
CA MET A 330 -10.28 1.41 -4.91
C MET A 330 -9.91 0.62 -3.66
N PHE A 331 -9.23 -0.50 -3.83
CA PHE A 331 -8.78 -1.37 -2.74
C PHE A 331 -7.27 -1.54 -2.81
N LYS A 332 -6.60 -1.25 -1.69
CA LYS A 332 -5.16 -1.45 -1.55
C LYS A 332 -4.87 -2.38 -0.38
N SER A 333 -4.08 -3.40 -0.61
CA SER A 333 -3.47 -4.19 0.47
C SER A 333 -1.96 -4.18 0.33
N SER A 334 -1.28 -4.00 1.46
CA SER A 334 0.18 -4.19 1.54
C SER A 334 0.43 -5.69 1.65
N GLY A 335 0.55 -6.36 0.50
CA GLY A 335 0.63 -7.82 0.45
C GLY A 335 1.75 -8.37 1.34
N SER A 336 1.41 -9.32 2.21
CA SER A 336 2.36 -10.23 2.85
C SER A 336 2.25 -11.59 2.18
N GLU A 337 3.40 -12.20 1.90
CA GLU A 337 3.51 -13.56 1.35
C GLU A 337 3.52 -14.62 2.47
N ASP A 338 3.46 -14.19 3.73
CA ASP A 338 3.39 -15.09 4.89
C ASP A 338 1.98 -15.68 5.03
N ILE A 339 1.93 -17.01 5.13
CA ILE A 339 0.70 -17.79 5.30
C ILE A 339 -0.03 -17.44 6.60
N GLU A 340 0.65 -16.89 7.61
CA GLU A 340 0.01 -16.49 8.87
C GLU A 340 -0.35 -15.00 8.91
N SER A 341 -0.09 -14.25 7.83
CA SER A 341 -0.35 -12.82 7.86
C SER A 341 -1.84 -12.50 7.94
N ASP A 342 -2.08 -11.41 8.64
CA ASP A 342 -3.25 -10.57 8.51
C ASP A 342 -3.37 -10.00 7.07
N LEU A 343 -4.58 -9.53 6.75
CA LEU A 343 -4.91 -8.84 5.51
C LEU A 343 -5.46 -7.46 5.85
N ASP A 344 -4.57 -6.48 5.86
CA ASP A 344 -4.93 -5.07 5.98
C ASP A 344 -5.32 -4.52 4.61
N ILE A 345 -6.56 -4.03 4.50
CA ILE A 345 -7.13 -3.50 3.26
C ILE A 345 -7.57 -2.06 3.47
N THR A 346 -6.95 -1.12 2.78
CA THR A 346 -7.42 0.26 2.70
C THR A 346 -8.42 0.40 1.56
N VAL A 347 -9.57 1.00 1.85
CA VAL A 347 -10.64 1.28 0.89
C VAL A 347 -10.71 2.79 0.65
N ALA A 348 -10.71 3.19 -0.61
CA ALA A 348 -10.93 4.57 -1.04
C ALA A 348 -12.06 4.65 -2.07
N SER A 349 -12.63 5.84 -2.23
CA SER A 349 -13.67 6.11 -3.22
C SER A 349 -13.51 7.51 -3.79
N VAL A 350 -13.82 7.68 -5.08
CA VAL A 350 -13.97 9.01 -5.69
C VAL A 350 -15.24 9.72 -5.24
N THR A 351 -16.24 8.98 -4.73
CA THR A 351 -17.44 9.55 -4.10
C THR A 351 -17.27 9.53 -2.57
N PRO A 352 -17.25 10.70 -1.90
CA PRO A 352 -17.07 10.77 -0.45
C PRO A 352 -18.09 9.91 0.31
N GLY A 353 -17.59 9.07 1.22
CA GLY A 353 -18.39 8.23 2.12
C GLY A 353 -18.76 6.85 1.56
N ASP A 354 -18.60 6.61 0.25
CA ASP A 354 -18.87 5.28 -0.32
C ASP A 354 -17.85 4.23 0.11
N ASP A 355 -16.62 4.64 0.43
CA ASP A 355 -15.61 3.79 1.06
C ASP A 355 -16.06 3.27 2.43
N VAL A 356 -16.64 4.14 3.27
CA VAL A 356 -17.18 3.76 4.58
C VAL A 356 -18.39 2.83 4.43
N LYS A 357 -19.31 3.14 3.51
CA LYS A 357 -20.47 2.26 3.22
C LYS A 357 -20.02 0.89 2.73
N ALA A 358 -19.03 0.84 1.84
CA ALA A 358 -18.48 -0.40 1.31
C ALA A 358 -17.84 -1.24 2.43
N MET A 359 -17.09 -0.62 3.33
CA MET A 359 -16.53 -1.28 4.52
C MET A 359 -17.62 -1.85 5.43
N THR A 360 -18.66 -1.07 5.76
CA THR A 360 -19.81 -1.56 6.54
C THR A 360 -20.51 -2.73 5.86
N ARG A 361 -20.73 -2.64 4.54
CA ARG A 361 -21.33 -3.71 3.73
C ARG A 361 -20.48 -4.97 3.72
N PHE A 362 -19.15 -4.82 3.64
CA PHE A 362 -18.18 -5.92 3.69
C PHE A 362 -18.25 -6.65 5.03
N ASN A 363 -18.13 -5.91 6.14
CA ASN A 363 -18.16 -6.48 7.50
C ASN A 363 -19.49 -7.20 7.76
N ALA A 364 -20.60 -6.60 7.34
CA ALA A 364 -21.92 -7.23 7.44
C ALA A 364 -22.03 -8.52 6.63
N GLU A 365 -21.44 -8.60 5.42
CA GLU A 365 -21.49 -9.81 4.60
C GLU A 365 -20.72 -10.98 5.23
N ILE A 366 -19.50 -10.73 5.68
CA ILE A 366 -18.67 -11.75 6.32
C ILE A 366 -19.33 -12.23 7.62
N LYS A 367 -19.82 -11.30 8.45
CA LYS A 367 -20.57 -11.65 9.66
C LYS A 367 -21.83 -12.43 9.37
N ARG A 368 -22.59 -12.07 8.33
CA ARG A 368 -23.79 -12.81 7.90
C ARG A 368 -23.43 -14.24 7.48
N ARG A 369 -22.31 -14.42 6.78
CA ARG A 369 -21.88 -15.72 6.24
C ARG A 369 -21.25 -16.65 7.28
N PHE A 370 -20.48 -16.11 8.22
CA PHE A 370 -19.67 -16.90 9.16
C PHE A 370 -20.02 -16.68 10.64
N GLY A 371 -20.92 -15.75 10.95
CA GLY A 371 -21.38 -15.45 12.31
C GLY A 371 -20.43 -14.60 13.16
N ARG A 372 -19.26 -14.23 12.63
CA ARG A 372 -18.19 -13.47 13.31
C ARG A 372 -17.63 -12.37 12.40
N PRO A 373 -17.05 -11.30 12.95
CA PRO A 373 -16.47 -10.22 12.15
C PRO A 373 -15.23 -10.67 11.35
N PRO A 374 -14.91 -10.01 10.22
CA PRO A 374 -13.83 -10.42 9.31
C PRO A 374 -12.45 -10.45 9.96
N GLY A 375 -12.15 -9.51 10.87
CA GLY A 375 -10.91 -9.51 11.65
C GLY A 375 -10.73 -10.76 12.53
N ARG A 376 -11.80 -11.50 12.83
CA ARG A 376 -11.75 -12.77 13.58
C ARG A 376 -11.76 -13.98 12.66
N VAL A 377 -12.70 -14.01 11.71
CA VAL A 377 -12.84 -15.14 10.77
C VAL A 377 -11.57 -15.30 9.94
N PHE A 378 -11.07 -14.20 9.39
CA PHE A 378 -10.04 -14.18 8.37
C PHE A 378 -8.81 -13.39 8.75
N ASP A 379 -8.78 -12.72 9.91
CA ASP A 379 -7.69 -11.78 10.25
C ASP A 379 -7.55 -10.72 9.15
N THR A 380 -8.70 -10.19 8.72
CA THR A 380 -8.81 -9.19 7.65
C THR A 380 -9.42 -7.92 8.21
N ASN A 381 -8.66 -6.83 8.20
CA ASN A 381 -9.07 -5.53 8.71
C ASN A 381 -9.27 -4.56 7.54
N LEU A 382 -10.35 -3.80 7.56
CA LEU A 382 -10.65 -2.79 6.55
C LEU A 382 -10.48 -1.40 7.15
N TYR A 383 -9.79 -0.53 6.42
CA TYR A 383 -9.57 0.86 6.79
C TYR A 383 -10.12 1.78 5.71
N ALA A 384 -10.94 2.75 6.07
CA ALA A 384 -11.27 3.82 5.15
C ALA A 384 -10.03 4.72 4.98
N ARG A 385 -9.76 5.17 3.75
CA ARG A 385 -8.58 5.99 3.43
C ARG A 385 -8.40 7.16 4.38
N ASP A 386 -7.23 7.26 4.98
CA ASP A 386 -6.94 8.17 6.08
C ASP A 386 -6.14 9.40 5.64
N TYR A 387 -4.96 9.27 5.02
CA TYR A 387 -4.05 10.39 4.75
C TYR A 387 -3.73 10.56 3.27
N ARG A 388 -3.19 9.51 2.65
CA ARG A 388 -2.59 9.56 1.31
C ARG A 388 -3.49 8.93 0.26
N ALA A 389 -3.31 9.36 -0.97
CA ALA A 389 -3.85 8.68 -2.14
C ALA A 389 -3.38 7.22 -2.15
N ILE A 390 -4.28 6.32 -2.51
CA ILE A 390 -3.94 4.91 -2.73
C ILE A 390 -4.00 4.56 -4.21
N GLU A 391 -3.17 3.59 -4.59
CA GLU A 391 -3.23 2.96 -5.91
C GLU A 391 -3.86 1.58 -5.72
N ASP A 392 -4.91 1.31 -6.50
CA ASP A 392 -5.63 0.04 -6.47
C ASP A 392 -4.70 -1.10 -6.91
N ASN A 393 -4.52 -2.10 -6.05
CA ASN A 393 -3.66 -3.26 -6.33
C ASN A 393 -4.35 -4.61 -6.07
N MET A 394 -5.63 -4.61 -5.70
CA MET A 394 -6.41 -5.82 -5.45
C MET A 394 -7.40 -6.11 -6.57
N SER A 395 -7.78 -5.10 -7.35
CA SER A 395 -8.91 -5.22 -8.25
C SER A 395 -8.55 -5.91 -9.57
N PRO A 396 -9.28 -6.95 -10.00
CA PRO A 396 -9.00 -7.67 -11.25
C PRO A 396 -9.45 -6.91 -12.52
N ARG A 397 -9.66 -5.59 -12.43
CA ARG A 397 -10.34 -4.81 -13.47
C ARG A 397 -9.53 -4.74 -14.77
N ARG A 398 -10.25 -4.84 -15.89
CA ARG A 398 -9.77 -4.51 -17.24
C ARG A 398 -10.21 -3.09 -17.60
N GLY A 399 -9.53 -2.07 -17.07
CA GLY A 399 -9.82 -0.65 -17.34
C GLY A 399 -8.91 0.27 -16.53
N SER A 400 -8.93 1.59 -16.82
CA SER A 400 -8.20 2.57 -16.01
C SER A 400 -8.80 2.62 -14.61
N ALA A 401 -7.98 2.38 -13.59
CA ALA A 401 -8.41 2.55 -12.20
C ALA A 401 -8.84 4.02 -11.96
N PRO A 402 -9.83 4.26 -11.08
CA PRO A 402 -10.09 5.61 -10.59
C PRO A 402 -8.79 6.22 -10.05
N GLN A 403 -8.63 7.54 -10.20
CA GLN A 403 -7.51 8.24 -9.61
C GLN A 403 -7.92 8.75 -8.22
N ASP A 404 -7.12 8.42 -7.22
CA ASP A 404 -7.24 8.98 -5.88
C ASP A 404 -6.33 10.21 -5.71
N HIS A 405 -6.64 11.05 -4.73
CA HIS A 405 -5.89 12.26 -4.42
C HIS A 405 -5.66 12.38 -2.92
N ASP A 406 -4.51 12.89 -2.50
CA ASP A 406 -4.22 13.12 -1.08
C ASP A 406 -5.32 13.98 -0.42
N ILE A 407 -5.57 13.76 0.87
CA ILE A 407 -6.53 14.60 1.58
C ILE A 407 -5.92 15.98 1.82
N ASP A 408 -6.74 17.01 1.64
CA ASP A 408 -6.38 18.40 1.89
C ASP A 408 -5.80 18.56 3.29
N GLN A 409 -4.55 19.02 3.35
CA GLN A 409 -3.83 19.27 4.60
C GLN A 409 -4.06 20.70 5.09
N PRO A 410 -4.11 20.94 6.41
CA PRO A 410 -4.00 22.30 6.95
C PRO A 410 -2.65 22.91 6.57
N THR A 411 -2.62 24.24 6.49
CA THR A 411 -1.42 25.02 6.13
C THR A 411 -0.99 25.91 7.31
N ASP A 412 0.21 26.48 7.22
CA ASP A 412 0.76 27.46 8.17
C ASP A 412 0.73 27.00 9.65
N GLU A 413 0.36 27.89 10.58
CA GLU A 413 0.31 27.60 12.02
C GLU A 413 -0.69 26.48 12.39
N MET A 414 -1.75 26.30 11.60
CA MET A 414 -2.70 25.19 11.81
C MET A 414 -2.08 23.83 11.51
N ALA A 415 -1.10 23.75 10.59
CA ALA A 415 -0.36 22.52 10.34
C ALA A 415 0.45 22.08 11.58
N LYS A 416 0.94 23.04 12.39
CA LYS A 416 1.65 22.75 13.64
C LYS A 416 0.73 22.17 14.69
N MET A 417 -0.52 22.65 14.82
CA MET A 417 -1.52 22.05 15.70
C MET A 417 -1.74 20.58 15.37
N SER A 418 -1.91 20.26 14.09
CA SER A 418 -2.00 18.86 13.66
C SER A 418 -0.76 18.04 13.99
N GLY A 419 0.43 18.64 13.95
CA GLY A 419 1.67 17.99 14.39
C GLY A 419 1.72 17.66 15.89
N ILE A 420 1.17 18.54 16.74
CA ILE A 420 1.04 18.33 18.20
C ILE A 420 0.07 17.18 18.49
N ASP A 421 -1.07 17.24 17.84
CA ASP A 421 -2.14 16.24 17.91
C ASP A 421 -1.67 14.83 17.53
N GLN A 422 -0.84 14.73 16.48
CA GLN A 422 -0.22 13.47 16.06
C GLN A 422 0.80 12.94 17.09
N ASP A 423 1.51 13.83 17.81
CA ASP A 423 2.36 13.45 18.94
C ASP A 423 1.49 12.85 20.07
N VAL A 424 0.41 13.53 20.47
CA VAL A 424 -0.57 13.04 21.47
C VAL A 424 -1.13 11.68 21.09
N ALA A 425 -1.48 11.46 19.81
CA ALA A 425 -1.99 10.18 19.32
C ALA A 425 -1.00 9.02 19.54
N THR A 426 0.29 9.24 19.26
CA THR A 426 1.32 8.21 19.46
C THR A 426 1.58 7.92 20.94
N LEU A 427 1.51 8.94 21.80
CA LEU A 427 1.59 8.78 23.26
C LEU A 427 0.37 8.04 23.83
N MET A 428 -0.82 8.33 23.32
CA MET A 428 -2.04 7.61 23.64
C MET A 428 -1.94 6.13 23.26
N LYS A 429 -1.33 5.82 22.10
CA LYS A 429 -1.05 4.43 21.70
C LYS A 429 -0.10 3.74 22.68
N GLN A 430 0.96 4.41 23.14
CA GLN A 430 1.85 3.88 24.16
C GLN A 430 1.09 3.59 25.46
N ARG A 431 0.25 4.54 25.90
CA ARG A 431 -0.57 4.39 27.09
C ARG A 431 -1.51 3.18 27.02
N ARG A 432 -2.02 2.82 25.84
CA ARG A 432 -2.85 1.60 25.66
C ARG A 432 -2.11 0.32 26.08
N PHE A 433 -0.79 0.24 25.89
CA PHE A 433 0.00 -0.98 26.12
C PHE A 433 0.94 -0.89 27.33
N LEU A 434 0.83 0.20 28.09
CA LEU A 434 1.51 0.43 29.37
C LEU A 434 0.47 0.61 30.47
N ASP A 435 0.76 0.09 31.66
CA ASP A 435 -0.01 0.47 32.84
C ASP A 435 0.26 1.95 33.21
N GLU A 436 -0.68 2.55 33.95
CA GLU A 436 -0.61 3.96 34.37
C GLU A 436 0.70 4.28 35.12
N PRO A 437 1.18 3.46 36.10
CA PRO A 437 2.44 3.73 36.77
C PRO A 437 3.65 3.76 35.82
N THR A 438 3.74 2.82 34.89
CA THR A 438 4.86 2.72 33.94
C THR A 438 4.82 3.88 32.95
N PHE A 439 3.65 4.21 32.40
CA PHE A 439 3.50 5.37 31.53
C PHE A 439 3.89 6.66 32.24
N THR A 440 3.45 6.82 33.50
CA THR A 440 3.76 7.98 34.34
C THR A 440 5.25 8.12 34.62
N ALA A 441 5.89 7.03 35.04
CA ALA A 441 7.33 7.01 35.30
C ALA A 441 8.13 7.38 34.05
N MET A 442 7.74 6.84 32.88
CA MET A 442 8.41 7.11 31.61
C MET A 442 8.42 8.60 31.26
N TRP A 443 7.28 9.28 31.34
CA TRP A 443 7.24 10.70 30.96
C TRP A 443 7.84 11.61 32.03
N GLN A 444 7.68 11.29 33.31
CA GLN A 444 8.37 12.02 34.39
C GLN A 444 9.89 11.94 34.24
N ASP A 445 10.42 10.78 33.85
CA ASP A 445 11.84 10.63 33.57
C ASP A 445 12.28 11.41 32.32
N LEU A 446 11.48 11.42 31.26
CA LEU A 446 11.73 12.27 30.08
C LEU A 446 11.82 13.75 30.46
N LEU A 447 10.88 14.26 31.27
CA LEU A 447 10.84 15.68 31.64
C LEU A 447 12.04 16.14 32.46
N LYS A 448 12.73 15.24 33.16
CA LYS A 448 13.99 15.54 33.88
C LYS A 448 15.10 15.95 32.90
N GLY A 449 15.12 15.38 31.69
CA GLY A 449 16.08 15.71 30.64
C GLY A 449 15.77 17.00 29.86
N ILE A 450 14.53 17.50 29.95
CA ILE A 450 14.12 18.72 29.25
C ILE A 450 14.56 19.96 30.04
N ARG A 451 15.48 20.74 29.46
CA ARG A 451 16.09 21.91 30.11
C ARG A 451 15.18 23.12 30.19
N ASP A 452 14.41 23.39 29.14
CA ASP A 452 13.55 24.57 29.06
C ASP A 452 12.23 24.34 29.84
N PRO A 453 11.87 25.19 30.82
CA PRO A 453 10.66 25.01 31.61
C PRO A 453 9.35 25.11 30.81
N GLN A 454 9.31 25.92 29.75
CA GLN A 454 8.11 26.06 28.92
C GLN A 454 7.92 24.84 28.02
N ASP A 455 9.00 24.30 27.47
CA ASP A 455 8.94 23.02 26.76
C ASP A 455 8.53 21.88 27.69
N ARG A 456 9.09 21.83 28.91
CA ARG A 456 8.72 20.83 29.91
C ARG A 456 7.22 20.86 30.18
N LYS A 457 6.65 22.04 30.40
CA LYS A 457 5.21 22.22 30.61
C LYS A 457 4.39 21.77 29.40
N ARG A 458 4.80 22.14 28.18
CA ARG A 458 4.09 21.73 26.95
C ARG A 458 4.16 20.24 26.69
N ILE A 459 5.30 19.60 26.96
CA ILE A 459 5.45 18.15 26.83
C ILE A 459 4.61 17.44 27.88
N GLN A 460 4.63 17.90 29.14
CA GLN A 460 3.77 17.37 30.20
C GLN A 460 2.29 17.40 29.80
N GLN A 461 1.81 18.54 29.31
CA GLN A 461 0.43 18.70 28.86
C GLN A 461 0.04 17.65 27.81
N ARG A 462 0.93 17.28 26.89
CA ARG A 462 0.64 16.25 25.87
C ARG A 462 0.50 14.85 26.46
N PHE A 463 1.30 14.51 27.47
CA PHE A 463 1.15 13.25 28.18
C PHE A 463 -0.17 13.20 28.96
N GLU A 464 -0.56 14.32 29.58
CA GLU A 464 -1.84 14.46 30.26
C GLU A 464 -3.03 14.37 29.27
N GLU A 465 -2.92 15.03 28.11
CA GLU A 465 -3.91 14.94 27.03
C GLU A 465 -4.00 13.52 26.46
N ALA A 466 -2.88 12.83 26.28
CA ALA A 466 -2.84 11.44 25.83
C ALA A 466 -3.51 10.47 26.83
N GLU A 467 -3.28 10.66 28.13
CA GLU A 467 -3.96 9.91 29.19
C GLU A 467 -5.48 10.14 29.15
N ALA A 468 -5.89 11.41 29.08
CA ALA A 468 -7.30 11.78 29.01
C ALA A 468 -7.98 11.19 27.76
N ALA A 469 -7.35 11.31 26.60
CA ALA A 469 -7.85 10.77 25.34
C ALA A 469 -7.95 9.23 25.38
N TYR A 470 -6.95 8.55 25.96
CA TYR A 470 -6.99 7.10 26.17
C TYR A 470 -8.18 6.71 27.03
N LEU A 471 -8.36 7.34 28.20
CA LEU A 471 -9.43 7.00 29.14
C LEU A 471 -10.82 7.24 28.54
N LEU A 472 -11.02 8.36 27.82
CA LEU A 472 -12.29 8.63 27.13
C LEU A 472 -12.59 7.58 26.06
N THR A 473 -11.58 7.24 25.25
CA THR A 473 -11.72 6.23 24.19
C THR A 473 -11.97 4.85 24.76
N ALA A 474 -11.24 4.46 25.82
CA ALA A 474 -11.41 3.19 26.51
C ALA A 474 -12.81 3.07 27.12
N GLN A 475 -13.32 4.14 27.73
CA GLN A 475 -14.67 4.19 28.27
C GLN A 475 -15.70 3.96 27.16
N GLU A 476 -15.57 4.67 26.05
CA GLU A 476 -16.49 4.53 24.92
C GLU A 476 -16.48 3.11 24.34
N LYS A 477 -15.29 2.51 24.16
CA LYS A 477 -15.15 1.12 23.71
C LYS A 477 -15.82 0.16 24.69
N VAL A 478 -15.52 0.27 25.98
CA VAL A 478 -16.10 -0.60 27.02
C VAL A 478 -17.62 -0.54 26.98
N GLU A 479 -18.23 0.64 26.92
CA GLU A 479 -19.70 0.73 26.87
C GLU A 479 -20.29 0.07 25.62
N ARG A 480 -19.68 0.25 24.43
CA ARG A 480 -20.16 -0.38 23.19
C ARG A 480 -19.99 -1.90 23.21
N ILE A 481 -18.84 -2.39 23.67
CA ILE A 481 -18.53 -3.82 23.74
C ILE A 481 -19.46 -4.51 24.73
N ARG A 482 -19.73 -3.90 25.89
CA ARG A 482 -20.65 -4.43 26.90
C ARG A 482 -22.03 -4.70 26.31
N THR A 483 -22.58 -3.80 25.49
CA THR A 483 -23.86 -4.03 24.81
C THR A 483 -23.85 -5.31 23.96
N LYS A 484 -22.75 -5.57 23.23
CA LYS A 484 -22.60 -6.78 22.42
C LYS A 484 -22.44 -8.04 23.28
N VAL A 485 -21.67 -7.97 24.37
CA VAL A 485 -21.49 -9.08 25.33
C VAL A 485 -22.81 -9.48 25.99
N GLU A 486 -23.61 -8.51 26.45
CA GLU A 486 -24.92 -8.80 27.03
C GLU A 486 -25.88 -9.42 25.99
N ALA A 487 -25.86 -8.95 24.75
CA ALA A 487 -26.65 -9.54 23.68
C ALA A 487 -26.25 -11.02 23.41
N ARG A 488 -24.94 -11.31 23.38
CA ARG A 488 -24.45 -12.69 23.29
C ARG A 488 -24.89 -13.54 24.48
N ARG A 489 -24.76 -13.02 25.70
CA ARG A 489 -25.18 -13.71 26.92
C ARG A 489 -26.66 -14.12 26.84
N LEU A 490 -27.53 -13.20 26.45
CA LEU A 490 -28.96 -13.48 26.26
C LEU A 490 -29.20 -14.55 25.19
N ALA A 491 -28.49 -14.49 24.07
CA ALA A 491 -28.59 -15.50 23.00
C ALA A 491 -28.09 -16.89 23.45
N VAL A 492 -27.03 -16.97 24.26
CA VAL A 492 -26.53 -18.21 24.85
C VAL A 492 -27.58 -18.81 25.80
N LEU A 493 -28.13 -18.00 26.71
CA LEU A 493 -29.17 -18.43 27.65
C LEU A 493 -30.45 -18.89 26.94
N ALA A 494 -30.87 -18.19 25.89
CA ALA A 494 -32.03 -18.56 25.10
C ALA A 494 -31.84 -19.93 24.41
N ARG A 495 -30.67 -20.18 23.82
CA ARG A 495 -30.32 -21.48 23.20
C ARG A 495 -30.29 -22.62 24.23
N ALA A 496 -29.70 -22.37 25.40
CA ALA A 496 -29.69 -23.34 26.50
C ALA A 496 -31.11 -23.72 26.93
N LYS A 497 -32.03 -22.75 26.97
CA LYS A 497 -33.45 -22.97 27.31
C LYS A 497 -34.23 -23.72 26.23
N GLN A 498 -33.95 -23.48 24.95
CA GLN A 498 -34.73 -24.03 23.83
C GLN A 498 -34.30 -25.43 23.37
N GLY A 499 -33.03 -25.82 23.58
CA GLY A 499 -32.49 -27.06 23.00
C GLY A 499 -31.62 -27.90 23.94
N GLY A 500 -31.56 -27.59 25.24
CA GLY A 500 -30.73 -28.32 26.20
C GLY A 500 -29.21 -28.19 25.96
N ALA A 501 -28.78 -27.29 25.07
CA ALA A 501 -27.37 -27.03 24.81
C ALA A 501 -26.71 -26.54 26.10
N LYS A 502 -25.71 -27.28 26.60
CA LYS A 502 -24.95 -26.88 27.78
C LYS A 502 -24.08 -25.69 27.44
N ILE A 503 -24.19 -24.62 28.23
CA ILE A 503 -23.22 -23.51 28.21
C ILE A 503 -21.87 -24.11 28.59
N SER A 504 -20.82 -23.78 27.84
CA SER A 504 -19.50 -24.34 28.15
C SER A 504 -19.00 -23.84 29.52
N PRO A 505 -18.17 -24.63 30.23
CA PRO A 505 -17.53 -24.17 31.46
C PRO A 505 -16.71 -22.89 31.26
N GLN A 506 -16.05 -22.76 30.10
CA GLN A 506 -15.27 -21.59 29.73
C GLN A 506 -16.15 -20.35 29.56
N GLU A 507 -17.27 -20.43 28.84
CA GLU A 507 -18.22 -19.31 28.72
C GLU A 507 -18.81 -18.92 30.09
N THR A 508 -19.11 -19.92 30.93
CA THR A 508 -19.63 -19.66 32.29
C THR A 508 -18.58 -18.91 33.13
N ALA A 509 -17.32 -19.31 33.06
CA ALA A 509 -16.22 -18.64 33.75
C ALA A 509 -16.01 -17.22 33.22
N ALA A 510 -16.02 -17.03 31.90
CA ALA A 510 -15.89 -15.73 31.26
C ALA A 510 -16.99 -14.75 31.71
N PHE A 511 -18.26 -15.16 31.66
CA PHE A 511 -19.37 -14.31 32.11
C PHE A 511 -19.30 -13.99 33.61
N LYS A 512 -18.87 -14.94 34.45
CA LYS A 512 -18.70 -14.71 35.88
C LYS A 512 -17.63 -13.66 36.17
N THR A 513 -16.46 -13.76 35.54
CA THR A 513 -15.37 -12.80 35.72
C THR A 513 -15.78 -11.40 35.24
N TYR A 514 -16.47 -11.35 34.10
CA TYR A 514 -17.03 -10.11 33.57
C TYR A 514 -18.05 -9.46 34.53
N ASP A 515 -19.00 -10.22 35.09
CA ASP A 515 -19.97 -9.71 36.05
C ASP A 515 -19.30 -9.10 37.30
N GLN A 516 -18.24 -9.75 37.80
CA GLN A 516 -17.51 -9.27 38.97
C GLN A 516 -16.81 -7.93 38.70
N LEU A 517 -16.11 -7.81 37.58
CA LEU A 517 -15.36 -6.60 37.25
C LEU A 517 -16.30 -5.45 36.82
N LYS A 518 -17.31 -5.75 36.00
CA LYS A 518 -18.40 -4.84 35.63
C LYS A 518 -19.05 -4.24 36.88
N LYS A 519 -19.41 -5.07 37.87
CA LYS A 519 -20.03 -4.60 39.12
C LYS A 519 -19.12 -3.64 39.89
N ARG A 520 -17.82 -3.93 39.99
CA ARG A 520 -16.85 -3.02 40.65
C ARG A 520 -16.77 -1.69 39.93
N TYR A 521 -16.72 -1.71 38.60
CA TYR A 521 -16.70 -0.51 37.76
C TYR A 521 -17.99 0.31 37.89
N GLU A 522 -19.16 -0.33 37.88
CA GLU A 522 -20.46 0.34 38.06
C GLU A 522 -20.59 0.97 39.45
N LEU A 523 -20.19 0.25 40.51
CA LEU A 523 -20.19 0.80 41.88
C LEU A 523 -19.26 2.01 42.01
N ALA A 524 -18.08 1.99 41.38
CA ALA A 524 -17.18 3.14 41.37
C ALA A 524 -17.79 4.35 40.64
N ARG A 525 -18.48 4.12 39.52
CA ARG A 525 -19.20 5.17 38.77
C ARG A 525 -20.35 5.77 39.59
N GLU A 526 -21.16 4.92 40.22
CA GLU A 526 -22.29 5.34 41.08
C GLU A 526 -21.80 6.13 42.30
N ALA A 527 -20.65 5.75 42.87
CA ALA A 527 -20.01 6.45 43.97
C ALA A 527 -19.27 7.75 43.55
N HIS A 528 -19.23 8.08 42.25
CA HIS A 528 -18.43 9.16 41.68
C HIS A 528 -16.92 9.08 42.05
N ASP A 529 -16.40 7.87 42.26
CA ASP A 529 -14.98 7.64 42.52
C ASP A 529 -14.20 7.59 41.19
N LEU A 530 -13.87 8.77 40.67
CA LEU A 530 -13.17 8.92 39.40
C LEU A 530 -11.84 8.15 39.35
N LYS A 531 -11.11 8.08 40.47
CA LYS A 531 -9.85 7.36 40.54
C LYS A 531 -10.07 5.86 40.38
N ALA A 532 -11.03 5.29 41.10
CA ALA A 532 -11.37 3.87 40.95
C ALA A 532 -11.89 3.56 39.54
N VAL A 533 -12.69 4.45 38.94
CA VAL A 533 -13.15 4.30 37.54
C VAL A 533 -11.96 4.24 36.58
N GLN A 534 -11.02 5.17 36.68
CA GLN A 534 -9.83 5.21 35.84
C GLN A 534 -8.94 3.97 36.00
N GLN A 535 -8.81 3.45 37.22
CA GLN A 535 -8.03 2.25 37.50
C GLN A 535 -8.70 0.97 36.98
N LEU A 536 -10.02 0.85 37.10
CA LEU A 536 -10.76 -0.35 36.69
C LEU A 536 -11.02 -0.42 35.19
N LEU A 537 -11.00 0.71 34.49
CA LEU A 537 -11.36 0.78 33.09
C LEU A 537 -10.39 0.00 32.16
N PRO A 538 -9.05 0.15 32.27
CA PRO A 538 -8.10 -0.67 31.52
C PRO A 538 -8.25 -2.17 31.81
N ASP A 539 -8.41 -2.56 33.09
CA ASP A 539 -8.62 -3.96 33.48
C ASP A 539 -9.88 -4.53 32.83
N LEU A 540 -10.95 -3.75 32.78
CA LEU A 540 -12.21 -4.17 32.15
C LEU A 540 -12.07 -4.29 30.64
N LEU A 541 -11.35 -3.37 29.99
CA LEU A 541 -11.07 -3.45 28.57
C LEU A 541 -10.21 -4.68 28.24
N ASP A 542 -9.14 -4.93 29.00
CA ASP A 542 -8.26 -6.10 28.82
C ASP A 542 -9.03 -7.42 28.99
N LEU A 543 -9.92 -7.49 29.98
CA LEU A 543 -10.80 -8.64 30.18
C LEU A 543 -11.71 -8.85 28.96
N LEU A 544 -12.31 -7.78 28.44
CA LEU A 544 -13.18 -7.84 27.26
C LEU A 544 -12.42 -8.28 26.01
N GLU A 545 -11.25 -7.69 25.73
CA GLU A 545 -10.36 -8.05 24.61
C GLU A 545 -9.96 -9.53 24.66
N THR A 546 -9.72 -10.07 25.87
CA THR A 546 -9.30 -11.47 26.05
C THR A 546 -10.45 -12.47 25.99
N GLN A 547 -11.57 -12.19 26.66
CA GLN A 547 -12.66 -13.16 26.84
C GLN A 547 -13.78 -13.05 25.79
N PHE A 548 -13.90 -11.89 25.15
CA PHE A 548 -14.96 -11.58 24.18
C PHE A 548 -14.40 -10.93 22.89
N PRO A 549 -13.37 -11.53 22.26
CA PRO A 549 -12.67 -10.89 21.14
C PRO A 549 -13.56 -10.68 19.91
N ASP A 550 -14.59 -11.51 19.71
CA ASP A 550 -15.54 -11.37 18.61
C ASP A 550 -16.44 -10.14 18.81
N GLU A 551 -16.93 -9.92 20.03
CA GLU A 551 -17.73 -8.75 20.39
C GLU A 551 -16.92 -7.46 20.37
N VAL A 552 -15.65 -7.53 20.77
CA VAL A 552 -14.70 -6.42 20.70
C VAL A 552 -14.51 -5.98 19.26
N MET A 553 -14.18 -6.92 18.37
CA MET A 553 -13.99 -6.63 16.94
C MET A 553 -15.27 -6.06 16.32
N ASP A 554 -16.43 -6.65 16.60
CA ASP A 554 -17.72 -6.17 16.07
C ASP A 554 -18.09 -4.76 16.57
N ALA A 555 -17.84 -4.46 17.85
CA ALA A 555 -18.11 -3.13 18.42
C ALA A 555 -17.15 -2.07 17.86
N THR A 556 -15.87 -2.40 17.74
CA THR A 556 -14.84 -1.47 17.28
C THR A 556 -14.95 -1.19 15.78
N ASP A 557 -15.28 -2.20 14.96
CA ASP A 557 -15.59 -2.02 13.54
C ASP A 557 -16.80 -1.08 13.34
N ASP A 558 -17.87 -1.27 14.12
CA ASP A 558 -19.05 -0.39 14.09
C ASP A 558 -18.67 1.06 14.45
N GLN A 559 -17.93 1.25 15.56
CA GLN A 559 -17.49 2.58 16.00
C GLN A 559 -16.59 3.23 14.97
N TYR A 560 -15.62 2.49 14.42
CA TYR A 560 -14.74 3.01 13.39
C TYR A 560 -15.51 3.47 12.14
N ALA A 561 -16.47 2.67 11.67
CA ALA A 561 -17.32 3.05 10.56
C ALA A 561 -18.16 4.30 10.84
N GLU A 562 -18.79 4.39 12.02
CA GLU A 562 -19.57 5.57 12.45
C GLU A 562 -18.71 6.84 12.48
N ARG A 563 -17.50 6.73 13.02
CA ARG A 563 -16.53 7.83 13.13
C ARG A 563 -16.00 8.27 11.77
N MET A 564 -15.67 7.33 10.89
CA MET A 564 -15.25 7.64 9.52
C MET A 564 -16.38 8.24 8.69
N ALA A 565 -17.64 7.85 8.92
CA ALA A 565 -18.78 8.49 8.27
C ALA A 565 -18.90 9.98 8.67
N ALA A 566 -18.71 10.30 9.96
CA ALA A 566 -18.67 11.68 10.43
C ALA A 566 -17.51 12.48 9.79
N LEU A 567 -16.31 11.88 9.71
CA LEU A 567 -15.17 12.48 9.03
C LEU A 567 -15.47 12.79 7.55
N ARG A 568 -16.14 11.87 6.83
CA ARG A 568 -16.51 12.06 5.42
C ARG A 568 -17.53 13.18 5.25
N ALA A 569 -18.43 13.38 6.22
CA ALA A 569 -19.34 14.52 6.22
C ALA A 569 -18.58 15.86 6.35
N ASP A 570 -17.57 15.92 7.22
CA ASP A 570 -16.71 17.11 7.35
C ASP A 570 -15.87 17.35 6.08
N GLN A 571 -15.36 16.31 5.44
CA GLN A 571 -14.65 16.44 4.15
C GLN A 571 -15.57 16.90 3.03
N ALA A 572 -16.82 16.42 2.98
CA ALA A 572 -17.82 16.90 2.02
C ALA A 572 -18.13 18.39 2.26
N ARG A 573 -18.25 18.81 3.52
CA ARG A 573 -18.39 20.22 3.91
C ARG A 573 -17.18 21.04 3.47
N LEU A 574 -15.96 20.54 3.68
CA LEU A 574 -14.74 21.20 3.22
C LEU A 574 -14.75 21.38 1.70
N ALA A 575 -15.04 20.32 0.95
CA ALA A 575 -15.11 20.38 -0.51
C ALA A 575 -16.18 21.39 -1.00
N ALA A 576 -17.32 21.49 -0.30
CA ALA A 576 -18.34 22.49 -0.60
C ALA A 576 -17.84 23.93 -0.34
N LEU A 577 -17.11 24.17 0.74
CA LEU A 577 -16.50 25.47 1.05
C LEU A 577 -15.40 25.82 0.03
N VAL A 578 -14.55 24.87 -0.35
CA VAL A 578 -13.51 25.08 -1.38
C VAL A 578 -14.13 25.35 -2.75
N LYS A 579 -15.29 24.78 -3.09
CA LYS A 579 -15.99 25.15 -4.34
C LYS A 579 -16.53 26.58 -4.34
N GLN A 580 -16.77 27.15 -3.16
CA GLN A 580 -17.18 28.54 -3.02
C GLN A 580 -16.01 29.52 -3.15
N HIS A 581 -14.76 29.02 -3.25
CA HIS A 581 -13.50 29.76 -3.17
C HIS A 581 -13.47 31.01 -4.06
N PRO A 582 -13.76 32.17 -3.49
CA PRO A 582 -13.61 33.43 -4.18
C PRO A 582 -12.14 33.84 -4.07
N GLU A 583 -11.51 34.25 -5.17
CA GLU A 583 -10.25 35.01 -5.09
C GLU A 583 -10.45 36.22 -4.17
N GLU A 584 -9.39 36.64 -3.48
CA GLU A 584 -9.43 37.82 -2.62
C GLU A 584 -9.96 39.02 -3.41
N GLY A 585 -11.10 39.59 -2.98
CA GLY A 585 -11.76 40.66 -3.71
C GLY A 585 -13.29 40.69 -3.57
N PRO A 586 -14.00 41.42 -4.45
CA PRO A 586 -15.45 41.60 -4.39
C PRO A 586 -16.23 40.28 -4.45
N GLY A 587 -15.68 39.25 -5.10
CA GLY A 587 -16.24 37.90 -5.13
C GLY A 587 -16.36 37.29 -3.74
N CYS A 588 -15.36 37.52 -2.87
CA CYS A 588 -15.36 36.99 -1.51
C CYS A 588 -16.36 37.71 -0.61
N ALA A 589 -16.41 39.03 -0.68
CA ALA A 589 -17.41 39.82 0.05
C ALA A 589 -18.84 39.48 -0.39
N LYS A 590 -19.05 39.13 -1.67
CA LYS A 590 -20.35 38.70 -2.19
C LYS A 590 -20.73 37.28 -1.75
N ALA A 591 -19.79 36.35 -1.76
CA ALA A 591 -20.02 34.96 -1.33
C ALA A 591 -20.21 34.85 0.18
N HIS A 592 -19.56 35.72 0.95
CA HIS A 592 -19.51 35.68 2.40
C HIS A 592 -19.72 37.09 2.99
N PRO A 593 -20.94 37.67 2.91
CA PRO A 593 -21.18 39.05 3.33
C PRO A 593 -20.97 39.30 4.83
N ASP A 594 -21.06 38.25 5.65
CA ASP A 594 -20.98 38.33 7.11
C ASP A 594 -19.56 38.12 7.68
N GLN A 595 -18.55 37.90 6.82
CA GLN A 595 -17.17 37.66 7.26
C GLN A 595 -16.14 38.17 6.25
N THR A 596 -14.96 38.55 6.76
CA THR A 596 -13.80 38.92 5.93
C THR A 596 -13.19 37.69 5.25
N HIS A 597 -12.39 37.90 4.19
CA HIS A 597 -11.65 36.82 3.53
C HIS A 597 -10.74 36.06 4.50
N ALA A 598 -10.03 36.79 5.38
CA ALA A 598 -9.19 36.20 6.42
C ALA A 598 -9.99 35.31 7.38
N GLN A 599 -11.15 35.79 7.88
CA GLN A 599 -12.01 34.99 8.77
C GLN A 599 -12.56 33.73 8.09
N TRP A 600 -12.88 33.80 6.79
CA TRP A 600 -13.28 32.63 6.01
C TRP A 600 -12.13 31.63 5.87
N LEU A 601 -10.92 32.11 5.52
CA LEU A 601 -9.73 31.28 5.37
C LEU A 601 -9.34 30.60 6.69
N ASP A 602 -9.43 31.32 7.81
CA ASP A 602 -9.23 30.77 9.16
C ASP A 602 -10.24 29.65 9.46
N GLY A 603 -11.52 29.87 9.13
CA GLY A 603 -12.57 28.86 9.28
C GLY A 603 -12.34 27.61 8.41
N LEU A 604 -11.83 27.81 7.19
CA LEU A 604 -11.45 26.73 6.28
C LEU A 604 -10.27 25.92 6.83
N ASN A 605 -9.21 26.59 7.27
CA ASN A 605 -8.03 25.97 7.85
C ASN A 605 -8.34 25.25 9.18
N ALA A 606 -9.20 25.83 10.02
CA ALA A 606 -9.68 25.16 11.24
C ALA A 606 -10.49 23.90 10.92
N LEU A 607 -11.31 23.90 9.85
CA LEU A 607 -11.99 22.68 9.40
C LEU A 607 -11.00 21.61 8.90
N LYS A 608 -10.00 21.99 8.10
CA LYS A 608 -8.93 21.08 7.67
C LYS A 608 -8.19 20.48 8.86
N ALA A 609 -7.84 21.30 9.84
CA ALA A 609 -7.13 20.86 11.03
C ALA A 609 -7.99 19.89 11.88
N ARG A 610 -9.31 20.14 12.02
CA ARG A 610 -10.25 19.21 12.68
C ARG A 610 -10.47 17.92 11.91
N ILE A 611 -10.54 17.96 10.57
CA ILE A 611 -10.58 16.74 9.75
C ILE A 611 -9.32 15.92 10.00
N LYS A 612 -8.15 16.58 10.05
CA LYS A 612 -6.90 15.91 10.42
C LYS A 612 -6.92 15.37 11.85
N GLN A 613 -7.54 16.09 12.78
CA GLN A 613 -7.77 15.63 14.15
C GLN A 613 -8.60 14.35 14.22
N ALA A 614 -9.73 14.39 13.54
CA ALA A 614 -10.67 13.30 13.42
C ALA A 614 -10.00 12.07 12.78
N GLN A 615 -9.14 12.24 11.76
CA GLN A 615 -8.43 11.10 11.15
C GLN A 615 -7.68 10.25 12.18
N PHE A 616 -6.81 10.84 13.00
CA PHE A 616 -6.02 10.05 13.96
C PHE A 616 -6.76 9.72 15.26
N THR A 617 -7.80 10.47 15.64
CA THR A 617 -8.61 10.10 16.81
C THR A 617 -9.55 8.95 16.47
N HIS A 618 -10.12 8.95 15.27
CA HIS A 618 -11.03 7.90 14.82
C HIS A 618 -10.31 6.58 14.54
N ILE A 619 -9.06 6.62 14.06
CA ILE A 619 -8.27 5.42 13.80
C ILE A 619 -7.99 4.59 15.07
N MET A 620 -8.17 5.16 16.27
CA MET A 620 -8.12 4.43 17.55
C MET A 620 -9.14 3.30 17.64
N PHE A 621 -10.26 3.43 16.94
CA PHE A 621 -11.30 2.41 16.88
C PHE A 621 -11.01 1.36 15.80
N ALA A 622 -10.09 1.64 14.87
CA ALA A 622 -9.64 0.63 13.92
C ALA A 622 -8.77 -0.42 14.64
N ASN A 623 -8.89 -1.66 14.18
CA ASN A 623 -8.09 -2.76 14.67
C ASN A 623 -6.72 -2.72 13.99
N GLU A 624 -5.64 -2.62 14.76
CA GLU A 624 -4.23 -2.72 14.28
C GLU A 624 -3.69 -1.63 13.33
N ALA A 625 -4.41 -0.52 13.13
CA ALA A 625 -3.93 0.57 12.26
C ALA A 625 -2.70 1.34 12.79
N TYR A 626 -1.96 1.94 11.86
CA TYR A 626 -1.04 3.04 12.19
C TYR A 626 -1.84 4.30 12.53
N MET A 627 -1.49 4.95 13.63
CA MET A 627 -2.19 6.11 14.16
C MET A 627 -1.60 7.40 13.65
N SER A 628 -0.28 7.42 13.41
CA SER A 628 0.43 8.62 13.00
C SER A 628 0.81 8.67 11.52
N GLU A 629 0.73 9.87 10.96
CA GLU A 629 1.30 10.18 9.64
C GLU A 629 2.81 9.91 9.62
N GLY A 630 3.51 10.13 10.74
CA GLY A 630 4.92 9.79 10.87
C GLY A 630 5.20 8.30 10.66
N ALA A 631 4.43 7.39 11.27
CA ALA A 631 4.59 5.96 11.06
C ALA A 631 4.22 5.53 9.63
N ILE A 632 3.18 6.10 9.04
CA ILE A 632 2.80 5.84 7.65
C ILE A 632 3.89 6.31 6.69
N THR A 633 4.41 7.52 6.88
CA THR A 633 5.47 8.10 6.03
C THR A 633 6.77 7.31 6.15
N HIS A 634 7.21 7.01 7.37
CA HIS A 634 8.45 6.28 7.63
C HIS A 634 8.36 4.82 7.18
N ILE A 635 7.35 4.09 7.64
CA ILE A 635 7.28 2.63 7.49
C ILE A 635 6.55 2.23 6.21
N VAL A 636 5.32 2.70 6.01
CA VAL A 636 4.44 2.23 4.93
C VAL A 636 4.85 2.83 3.57
N ALA A 637 4.98 4.15 3.50
CA ALA A 637 5.34 4.85 2.28
C ALA A 637 6.85 4.90 2.04
N GLY A 638 7.66 4.94 3.10
CA GLY A 638 9.12 4.98 3.02
C GLY A 638 9.72 3.58 2.90
N ALA A 639 9.74 2.83 4.01
CA ALA A 639 10.43 1.54 4.08
C ALA A 639 9.82 0.46 3.17
N GLN A 640 8.50 0.48 2.95
CA GLN A 640 7.76 -0.53 2.18
C GLN A 640 7.38 -0.10 0.75
N ALA A 641 7.84 1.06 0.27
CA ALA A 641 7.56 1.47 -1.11
C ALA A 641 8.16 0.51 -2.15
N ALA A 642 7.36 0.18 -3.17
CA ALA A 642 7.74 -0.76 -4.23
C ALA A 642 8.93 -0.29 -5.08
N SER A 643 9.18 1.03 -5.19
CA SER A 643 10.28 1.57 -5.99
C SER A 643 11.32 2.29 -5.11
N PRO A 644 12.62 2.03 -5.29
CA PRO A 644 13.69 2.74 -4.57
C PRO A 644 13.63 4.26 -4.70
N LYS A 645 13.26 4.77 -5.89
CA LYS A 645 13.14 6.22 -6.13
C LYS A 645 12.02 6.87 -5.30
N LYS A 646 10.81 6.26 -5.28
CA LYS A 646 9.72 6.74 -4.42
C LYS A 646 10.10 6.64 -2.94
N LYS A 647 10.73 5.54 -2.52
CA LYS A 647 11.25 5.36 -1.16
C LYS A 647 12.16 6.52 -0.75
N GLN A 648 13.20 6.78 -1.55
CA GLN A 648 14.15 7.85 -1.25
C GLN A 648 13.46 9.22 -1.19
N ALA A 649 12.60 9.54 -2.16
CA ALA A 649 11.88 10.81 -2.20
C ALA A 649 10.98 11.04 -0.98
N VAL A 650 10.34 9.98 -0.45
CA VAL A 650 9.54 10.08 0.78
C VAL A 650 10.45 10.28 1.99
N LEU A 651 11.53 9.51 2.10
CA LEU A 651 12.43 9.53 3.25
C LEU A 651 13.28 10.81 3.33
N ASP A 652 13.66 11.42 2.21
CA ASP A 652 14.41 12.69 2.19
C ASP A 652 13.63 13.82 2.87
N ASN A 653 12.30 13.80 2.71
CA ASN A 653 11.39 14.84 3.18
C ASN A 653 10.86 14.63 4.60
N ILE A 654 11.17 13.50 5.25
CA ILE A 654 10.64 13.19 6.58
C ILE A 654 11.16 14.17 7.65
N GLN A 655 10.28 14.69 8.48
CA GLN A 655 10.60 15.66 9.52
C GLN A 655 10.97 14.99 10.85
N PRO A 656 11.71 15.67 11.74
CA PRO A 656 12.00 15.14 13.07
C PRO A 656 10.76 14.78 13.88
N ALA A 657 9.67 15.55 13.74
CA ALA A 657 8.41 15.26 14.40
C ALA A 657 7.77 13.96 13.90
N GLU A 658 7.82 13.70 12.60
CA GLU A 658 7.32 12.45 11.99
C GLU A 658 8.15 11.23 12.42
N LEU A 659 9.47 11.37 12.50
CA LEU A 659 10.34 10.32 13.04
C LEU A 659 10.09 10.04 14.53
N LEU A 660 9.81 11.09 15.32
CA LEU A 660 9.42 10.95 16.72
C LEU A 660 8.12 10.17 16.86
N GLN A 661 7.09 10.60 16.11
CA GLN A 661 5.79 9.94 16.06
C GLN A 661 5.95 8.46 15.67
N SER A 662 6.68 8.19 14.58
CA SER A 662 6.93 6.82 14.13
C SER A 662 7.61 5.98 15.21
N THR A 663 8.67 6.49 15.84
CA THR A 663 9.40 5.76 16.89
C THR A 663 8.52 5.52 18.11
N ASN A 664 7.73 6.51 18.53
CA ASN A 664 6.79 6.38 19.64
C ASN A 664 5.72 5.34 19.36
N GLU A 665 5.22 5.28 18.14
CA GLU A 665 4.26 4.29 17.71
C GLU A 665 4.88 2.88 17.61
N GLN A 666 6.11 2.75 17.10
CA GLN A 666 6.81 1.46 17.09
C GLN A 666 7.13 0.96 18.50
N LEU A 667 7.35 1.85 19.48
CA LEU A 667 7.45 1.47 20.89
C LEU A 667 6.13 0.89 21.40
N ALA A 668 5.00 1.52 21.07
CA ALA A 668 3.69 1.02 21.45
C ALA A 668 3.43 -0.37 20.86
N ASP A 669 3.72 -0.56 19.56
CA ASP A 669 3.58 -1.87 18.90
C ASP A 669 4.56 -2.92 19.45
N PHE A 670 5.77 -2.51 19.84
CA PHE A 670 6.72 -3.37 20.56
C PHE A 670 6.11 -3.85 21.89
N PHE A 671 5.50 -2.97 22.68
CA PHE A 671 4.85 -3.35 23.93
C PHE A 671 3.58 -4.17 23.75
N LYS A 672 2.84 -3.97 22.65
CA LYS A 672 1.73 -4.83 22.23
C LYS A 672 2.19 -6.28 22.10
N ASP A 673 3.20 -6.54 21.24
CA ASP A 673 3.72 -7.90 21.01
C ASP A 673 4.28 -8.50 22.30
N MET A 674 5.00 -7.73 23.11
CA MET A 674 5.52 -8.20 24.39
C MET A 674 4.41 -8.55 25.39
N LYS A 675 3.32 -7.78 25.43
CA LYS A 675 2.17 -8.07 26.32
C LYS A 675 1.49 -9.38 25.90
N HIS A 676 1.27 -9.59 24.60
CA HIS A 676 0.68 -10.82 24.09
C HIS A 676 1.51 -12.06 24.46
N MET A 677 2.84 -11.95 24.38
CA MET A 677 3.74 -13.08 24.64
C MET A 677 4.07 -13.29 26.13
N ALA A 678 3.93 -12.26 26.98
CA ALA A 678 4.15 -12.38 28.42
C ALA A 678 3.18 -13.39 29.07
N HIS A 679 1.94 -13.50 28.56
CA HIS A 679 1.00 -14.52 29.03
C HIS A 679 1.52 -15.93 28.79
N ALA A 680 2.03 -16.21 27.59
CA ALA A 680 2.65 -17.49 27.27
C ALA A 680 3.87 -17.78 28.14
N GLU A 681 4.69 -16.77 28.45
CA GLU A 681 5.81 -16.90 29.39
C GLU A 681 5.36 -17.26 30.82
N HIS A 682 4.27 -16.66 31.30
CA HIS A 682 3.72 -16.92 32.63
C HIS A 682 3.03 -18.29 32.75
N GLU A 683 2.39 -18.76 31.68
CA GLU A 683 1.70 -20.05 31.66
C GLU A 683 2.63 -21.24 31.36
N ALA A 684 3.80 -20.97 30.78
CA ALA A 684 4.79 -22.00 30.47
C ALA A 684 5.28 -22.72 31.73
N SER A 685 5.17 -24.06 31.72
CA SER A 685 5.65 -24.91 32.81
C SER A 685 7.11 -25.32 32.58
N GLY A 686 7.98 -24.99 33.55
CA GLY A 686 9.41 -25.33 33.51
C GLY A 686 10.29 -24.29 32.83
N ALA A 687 11.60 -24.37 33.11
CA ALA A 687 12.57 -23.37 32.67
C ALA A 687 12.71 -23.29 31.14
N THR A 688 12.72 -24.45 30.45
CA THR A 688 12.86 -24.52 28.99
C THR A 688 11.66 -23.93 28.26
N ALA A 689 10.44 -24.28 28.67
CA ALA A 689 9.23 -23.73 28.06
C ALA A 689 9.15 -22.20 28.27
N LYS A 690 9.47 -21.72 29.48
CA LYS A 690 9.53 -20.29 29.78
C LYS A 690 10.58 -19.55 28.94
N ARG A 691 11.76 -20.15 28.78
CA ARG A 691 12.83 -19.62 27.93
C ARG A 691 12.38 -19.53 26.47
N ARG A 692 11.70 -20.53 25.94
CA ARG A 692 11.17 -20.51 24.57
C ARG A 692 10.09 -19.46 24.38
N ALA A 693 9.15 -19.33 25.32
CA ALA A 693 8.15 -18.25 25.29
C ALA A 693 8.81 -16.85 25.30
N THR A 694 9.85 -16.67 26.13
CA THR A 694 10.66 -15.44 26.14
C THR A 694 11.32 -15.17 24.78
N GLY A 695 11.91 -16.22 24.18
CA GLY A 695 12.53 -16.14 22.86
C GLY A 695 11.54 -15.79 21.75
N GLU A 696 10.34 -16.36 21.76
CA GLU A 696 9.28 -16.01 20.80
C GLU A 696 8.91 -14.52 20.92
N ALA A 697 8.78 -14.01 22.15
CA ALA A 697 8.56 -12.58 22.38
C ALA A 697 9.66 -11.70 21.76
N PHE A 698 10.93 -12.08 21.95
CA PHE A 698 12.07 -11.36 21.37
C PHE A 698 12.08 -11.37 19.84
N VAL A 699 11.79 -12.53 19.23
CA VAL A 699 11.71 -12.67 17.77
C VAL A 699 10.60 -11.80 17.21
N HIS A 700 9.40 -11.85 17.77
CA HIS A 700 8.23 -11.14 17.26
C HIS A 700 8.41 -9.63 17.30
N ALA A 701 8.86 -9.11 18.44
CA ALA A 701 9.02 -7.67 18.68
C ALA A 701 10.26 -7.06 17.98
N SER A 702 11.21 -7.89 17.52
CA SER A 702 12.46 -7.43 16.87
C SER A 702 12.24 -6.50 15.67
N LYS A 703 11.16 -6.69 14.91
CA LYS A 703 10.82 -5.80 13.77
C LYS A 703 10.60 -4.35 14.22
N TYR A 704 9.99 -4.16 15.39
CA TYR A 704 9.69 -2.84 15.92
C TYR A 704 10.93 -2.17 16.49
N LEU A 705 11.80 -2.96 17.15
CA LEU A 705 13.11 -2.49 17.57
C LEU A 705 13.96 -2.01 16.38
N SER A 706 14.03 -2.81 15.32
CA SER A 706 14.73 -2.44 14.08
C SER A 706 14.22 -1.11 13.50
N ARG A 707 12.89 -0.94 13.41
CA ARG A 707 12.27 0.30 12.90
C ARG A 707 12.52 1.52 13.81
N MET A 708 12.55 1.36 15.13
CA MET A 708 12.92 2.44 16.05
C MET A 708 14.39 2.86 15.86
N LEU A 709 15.28 1.89 15.68
CA LEU A 709 16.71 2.14 15.42
C LEU A 709 16.92 2.79 14.04
N ASP A 710 16.15 2.38 13.03
CA ASP A 710 16.13 3.01 11.70
C ASP A 710 15.75 4.49 11.81
N GLY A 711 14.67 4.81 12.53
CA GLY A 711 14.23 6.20 12.73
C GLY A 711 15.28 7.06 13.45
N ALA A 712 15.96 6.50 14.45
CA ALA A 712 17.06 7.18 15.14
C ALA A 712 18.31 7.35 14.25
N ALA A 713 18.65 6.34 13.44
CA ALA A 713 19.76 6.40 12.49
C ALA A 713 19.52 7.45 11.40
N MET A 714 18.32 7.45 10.80
CA MET A 714 17.91 8.43 9.80
C MET A 714 18.04 9.87 10.32
N LEU A 715 17.65 10.11 11.56
CA LEU A 715 17.78 11.43 12.16
C LEU A 715 19.25 11.85 12.32
N GLN A 716 20.13 10.94 12.79
CA GLN A 716 21.56 11.22 12.88
C GLN A 716 22.16 11.52 11.50
N GLU A 717 21.87 10.69 10.49
CA GLU A 717 22.36 10.86 9.12
C GLU A 717 21.91 12.18 8.51
N LYS A 718 20.62 12.54 8.68
CA LYS A 718 20.04 13.79 8.15
C LYS A 718 20.72 15.05 8.70
N TYR A 719 21.16 15.01 9.96
CA TYR A 719 21.78 16.14 10.63
C TYR A 719 23.29 15.97 10.88
N ALA A 720 23.94 15.00 10.25
CA ALA A 720 25.36 14.70 10.44
C ALA A 720 26.30 15.88 10.07
N ALA A 721 25.83 16.78 9.21
CA ALA A 721 26.53 17.98 8.76
C ALA A 721 26.15 19.25 9.55
N ASP A 722 25.12 19.21 10.41
CA ASP A 722 24.66 20.38 11.18
C ASP A 722 25.47 20.49 12.48
N PRO A 723 26.32 21.52 12.65
CA PRO A 723 27.20 21.64 13.81
C PRO A 723 26.47 21.95 15.12
N VAL A 724 25.21 22.41 15.06
CA VAL A 724 24.37 22.72 16.22
C VAL A 724 23.57 21.49 16.63
N VAL A 725 23.02 20.76 15.66
CA VAL A 725 22.16 19.59 15.91
C VAL A 725 22.97 18.32 16.17
N LYS A 726 24.09 18.12 15.46
CA LYS A 726 24.90 16.90 15.60
C LYS A 726 25.30 16.61 17.06
N PRO A 727 25.79 17.57 17.86
CA PRO A 727 26.12 17.31 19.26
C PRO A 727 24.91 16.89 20.10
N LEU A 728 23.69 17.30 19.76
CA LEU A 728 22.47 16.88 20.46
C LEU A 728 22.12 15.41 20.16
N LEU A 729 22.35 14.97 18.92
CA LEU A 729 22.00 13.62 18.47
C LEU A 729 23.11 12.59 18.73
N GLU A 730 24.37 13.01 18.70
CA GLU A 730 25.56 12.14 18.77
C GLU A 730 26.45 12.40 19.99
N GLY A 731 26.22 13.49 20.74
CA GLY A 731 27.12 13.91 21.82
C GLY A 731 27.25 12.89 22.96
N GLN A 732 26.28 11.99 23.11
CA GLN A 732 26.38 10.81 23.96
C GLN A 732 25.83 9.60 23.20
N PRO A 733 26.51 8.44 23.19
CA PRO A 733 25.93 7.22 22.65
C PRO A 733 24.66 6.85 23.42
N TYR A 734 23.67 6.26 22.75
CA TYR A 734 22.48 5.74 23.43
C TYR A 734 22.88 4.59 24.36
N THR A 735 22.27 4.50 25.56
CA THR A 735 22.56 3.43 26.53
C THR A 735 22.41 2.04 25.90
N LEU A 736 21.39 1.87 25.05
CA LEU A 736 21.14 0.64 24.32
C LEU A 736 22.31 0.27 23.37
N CYS A 737 22.87 1.25 22.65
CA CYS A 737 24.02 1.04 21.76
C CYS A 737 25.29 0.73 22.55
N GLN A 738 25.50 1.40 23.69
CA GLN A 738 26.64 1.14 24.57
C GLN A 738 26.62 -0.29 25.11
N ARG A 739 25.45 -0.77 25.56
CA ARG A 739 25.30 -2.16 26.04
C ARG A 739 25.61 -3.18 24.96
N ALA A 740 25.19 -2.90 23.72
CA ALA A 740 25.50 -3.74 22.56
C ALA A 740 26.93 -3.62 22.05
N GLY A 741 27.73 -2.69 22.59
CA GLY A 741 29.11 -2.49 22.16
C GLY A 741 29.23 -1.96 20.73
N VAL A 742 28.24 -1.20 20.24
CA VAL A 742 28.21 -0.65 18.88
C VAL A 742 28.20 0.88 18.87
N ALA A 743 28.69 1.47 17.79
CA ALA A 743 28.92 2.91 17.70
C ALA A 743 27.63 3.76 17.70
N GLY A 744 26.52 3.22 17.22
CA GLY A 744 25.26 3.96 17.14
C GLY A 744 24.08 3.14 16.62
N PRO A 745 22.91 3.78 16.47
CA PRO A 745 21.65 3.14 16.05
C PRO A 745 21.75 2.35 14.76
N ARG A 746 22.42 2.85 13.72
CA ARG A 746 22.57 2.14 12.43
C ARG A 746 23.29 0.80 12.59
N ALA A 747 24.42 0.80 13.29
CA ALA A 747 25.19 -0.41 13.55
C ALA A 747 24.39 -1.41 14.42
N LEU A 748 23.62 -0.91 15.40
CA LEU A 748 22.74 -1.77 16.19
C LEU A 748 21.59 -2.35 15.36
N GLN A 749 20.98 -1.54 14.49
CA GLN A 749 19.92 -1.97 13.59
C GLN A 749 20.41 -3.10 12.70
N GLU A 750 21.58 -2.96 12.06
CA GLU A 750 22.17 -4.00 11.22
C GLU A 750 22.39 -5.31 11.99
N GLN A 751 22.80 -5.23 13.25
CA GLN A 751 22.96 -6.40 14.11
C GLN A 751 21.61 -7.05 14.43
N VAL A 752 20.62 -6.26 14.86
CA VAL A 752 19.25 -6.73 15.12
C VAL A 752 18.62 -7.34 13.87
N ASP A 753 18.84 -6.74 12.70
CA ASP A 753 18.31 -7.21 11.43
C ASP A 753 18.92 -8.54 11.02
N LYS A 754 20.25 -8.64 11.10
CA LYS A 754 21.02 -9.83 10.74
C LYS A 754 20.70 -11.02 11.65
N GLN A 755 20.44 -10.78 12.93
CA GLN A 755 20.20 -11.81 13.94
C GLN A 755 18.71 -12.05 14.15
N LEU A 756 17.98 -11.10 14.71
CA LEU A 756 16.61 -11.31 15.19
C LEU A 756 15.56 -11.17 14.09
N VAL A 757 15.62 -10.13 13.26
CA VAL A 757 14.62 -9.94 12.19
C VAL A 757 14.76 -11.03 11.12
N LYS A 758 15.98 -11.46 10.84
CA LYS A 758 16.24 -12.60 9.95
C LYS A 758 15.63 -13.89 10.51
N LEU A 759 15.81 -14.19 11.80
CA LEU A 759 15.15 -15.32 12.46
C LEU A 759 13.63 -15.22 12.36
N ARG A 760 13.07 -14.02 12.63
CA ARG A 760 11.63 -13.75 12.52
C ARG A 760 11.09 -14.10 11.13
N LYS A 761 11.74 -13.59 10.08
CA LYS A 761 11.31 -13.74 8.67
C LYS A 761 11.52 -15.15 8.10
N SER A 762 12.32 -16.00 8.75
CA SER A 762 12.57 -17.35 8.22
C SER A 762 11.32 -18.23 8.38
N ALA A 763 10.73 -18.69 7.29
CA ALA A 763 9.63 -19.66 7.35
C ALA A 763 10.12 -21.10 7.61
N THR A 764 11.43 -21.35 7.46
CA THR A 764 11.99 -22.70 7.44
C THR A 764 12.66 -23.12 8.75
N ILE A 765 13.08 -22.17 9.58
CA ILE A 765 13.63 -22.44 10.91
C ILE A 765 12.49 -22.76 11.88
N PRO A 766 12.54 -23.86 12.64
CA PRO A 766 11.52 -24.20 13.65
C PRO A 766 11.34 -23.10 14.70
N GLY A 767 10.10 -22.93 15.19
CA GLY A 767 9.77 -21.92 16.22
C GLY A 767 10.65 -22.02 17.46
N ASP A 768 10.79 -23.21 18.04
CA ASP A 768 11.63 -23.44 19.23
C ASP A 768 13.11 -23.08 18.97
N ALA A 769 13.64 -23.42 17.79
CA ALA A 769 15.00 -23.07 17.41
C ALA A 769 15.19 -21.55 17.29
N LYS A 770 14.22 -20.83 16.71
CA LYS A 770 14.22 -19.36 16.68
C LYS A 770 14.22 -18.78 18.09
N ALA A 771 13.39 -19.33 18.97
CA ALA A 771 13.24 -18.84 20.33
C ALA A 771 14.53 -19.01 21.14
N GLU A 772 15.15 -20.20 21.12
CA GLU A 772 16.40 -20.46 21.83
C GLU A 772 17.54 -19.55 21.38
N LEU A 773 17.69 -19.38 20.06
CA LEU A 773 18.67 -18.46 19.50
C LEU A 773 18.35 -17.01 19.87
N ALA A 774 17.10 -16.59 19.79
CA ALA A 774 16.74 -15.21 20.10
C ALA A 774 17.05 -14.83 21.55
N VAL A 775 16.84 -15.74 22.52
CA VAL A 775 17.29 -15.49 23.90
C VAL A 775 18.80 -15.36 23.96
N ALA A 776 19.55 -16.24 23.29
CA ALA A 776 21.01 -16.18 23.27
C ALA A 776 21.54 -14.88 22.65
N GLU A 777 20.98 -14.45 21.51
CA GLU A 777 21.38 -13.23 20.82
C GLU A 777 21.01 -11.96 21.61
N VAL A 778 19.82 -11.92 22.23
CA VAL A 778 19.41 -10.81 23.11
C VAL A 778 20.26 -10.75 24.38
N GLN A 779 20.59 -11.90 24.99
CA GLN A 779 21.50 -11.96 26.13
C GLN A 779 22.90 -11.44 25.76
N GLN A 780 23.41 -11.83 24.59
CA GLN A 780 24.70 -11.38 24.09
C GLN A 780 24.70 -9.87 23.78
N MET A 781 23.67 -9.36 23.11
CA MET A 781 23.59 -7.94 22.73
C MET A 781 23.28 -7.02 23.91
N PHE A 782 22.37 -7.41 24.78
CA PHE A 782 21.75 -6.47 25.72
C PHE A 782 21.94 -6.84 27.19
N GLN A 783 22.48 -8.03 27.46
CA GLN A 783 22.65 -8.57 28.81
C GLN A 783 21.32 -8.64 29.57
N VAL A 784 20.25 -9.01 28.85
CA VAL A 784 18.91 -9.20 29.41
C VAL A 784 18.42 -10.62 29.15
N SER A 785 17.63 -11.16 30.08
CA SER A 785 17.21 -12.56 30.11
C SER A 785 15.69 -12.75 30.13
N SER A 786 14.92 -11.68 30.30
CA SER A 786 13.46 -11.71 30.39
C SER A 786 12.78 -10.63 29.55
N VAL A 787 11.49 -10.82 29.28
CA VAL A 787 10.64 -9.82 28.60
C VAL A 787 10.62 -8.50 29.38
N ALA A 788 10.50 -8.54 30.70
CA ALA A 788 10.44 -7.34 31.55
C ALA A 788 11.73 -6.50 31.51
N GLU A 789 12.90 -7.15 31.54
CA GLU A 789 14.20 -6.48 31.43
C GLU A 789 14.37 -5.82 30.07
N LEU A 790 14.02 -6.53 28.98
CA LEU A 790 14.10 -5.97 27.63
C LEU A 790 13.14 -4.79 27.46
N ARG A 791 11.89 -4.88 27.96
CA ARG A 791 10.93 -3.76 27.95
C ARG A 791 11.51 -2.51 28.63
N THR A 792 12.11 -2.68 29.80
CA THR A 792 12.73 -1.58 30.55
C THR A 792 13.87 -0.95 29.76
N LEU A 793 14.71 -1.77 29.13
CA LEU A 793 15.84 -1.28 28.33
C LEU A 793 15.39 -0.50 27.10
N ILE A 794 14.40 -1.01 26.36
CA ILE A 794 13.86 -0.35 25.16
C ILE A 794 13.10 0.94 25.52
N MET A 795 12.40 0.98 26.66
CA MET A 795 11.81 2.20 27.19
C MET A 795 12.87 3.28 27.47
N GLY A 796 14.03 2.89 28.04
CA GLY A 796 15.16 3.78 28.26
C GLY A 796 15.72 4.38 26.96
N PHE A 797 15.85 3.58 25.91
CA PHE A 797 16.23 4.06 24.57
C PHE A 797 15.22 5.07 24.01
N SER A 798 13.92 4.75 24.07
CA SER A 798 12.88 5.65 23.57
C SER A 798 12.84 6.97 24.32
N ARG A 799 13.05 6.97 25.65
CA ARG A 799 13.19 8.18 26.46
C ARG A 799 14.36 9.04 25.98
N GLU A 800 15.55 8.46 25.83
CA GLU A 800 16.75 9.17 25.34
C GLU A 800 16.53 9.77 23.95
N PHE A 801 15.88 9.01 23.05
CA PHE A 801 15.54 9.50 21.72
C PHE A 801 14.54 10.66 21.78
N ASN A 802 13.45 10.53 22.54
CA ASN A 802 12.46 11.59 22.75
C ASN A 802 13.12 12.86 23.30
N GLU A 803 13.97 12.72 24.31
CA GLU A 803 14.68 13.84 24.93
C GLU A 803 15.52 14.62 23.90
N ARG A 804 16.26 13.92 23.03
CA ARG A 804 17.11 14.54 22.02
C ARG A 804 16.28 15.23 20.93
N VAL A 805 15.26 14.53 20.39
CA VAL A 805 14.42 15.08 19.32
C VAL A 805 13.66 16.32 19.78
N ARG A 806 13.09 16.28 20.99
CA ARG A 806 12.30 17.39 21.53
C ARG A 806 13.13 18.65 21.81
N GLN A 807 14.46 18.52 21.89
CA GLN A 807 15.38 19.65 22.04
C GLN A 807 15.86 20.25 20.71
N LEU A 808 15.54 19.63 19.57
CA LEU A 808 15.93 20.16 18.26
C LEU A 808 15.25 21.50 17.98
N PRO A 809 15.98 22.51 17.46
CA PRO A 809 15.38 23.80 17.12
C PRO A 809 14.20 23.69 16.14
N SER A 810 14.34 22.86 15.09
CA SER A 810 13.29 22.62 14.10
C SER A 810 12.05 21.95 14.70
N PHE A 811 12.24 20.99 15.61
CA PHE A 811 11.14 20.38 16.34
C PHE A 811 10.46 21.41 17.23
N ARG A 812 11.20 22.16 18.06
CA ARG A 812 10.65 23.19 18.94
C ARG A 812 9.83 24.23 18.17
N ALA A 813 10.32 24.70 17.02
CA ALA A 813 9.62 25.63 16.16
C ALA A 813 8.30 25.04 15.60
N ALA A 814 8.31 23.77 15.19
CA ALA A 814 7.11 23.07 14.73
C ALA A 814 6.08 22.81 15.84
N GLN A 815 6.47 22.98 17.10
CA GLN A 815 5.65 22.73 18.29
C GLN A 815 5.28 24.02 19.05
N GLN A 816 5.66 25.18 18.52
CA GLN A 816 5.24 26.49 19.00
C GLN A 816 4.08 26.98 18.14
N VAL A 817 2.90 27.01 18.74
CA VAL A 817 1.68 27.57 18.15
C VAL A 817 1.28 28.80 18.96
N ASP A 818 0.88 29.87 18.29
CA ASP A 818 0.39 31.06 18.97
C ASP A 818 -1.00 30.83 19.59
N ARG A 819 -1.34 31.65 20.59
CA ARG A 819 -2.61 31.52 21.34
C ARG A 819 -3.85 31.80 20.49
N GLU A 820 -3.74 32.60 19.43
CA GLU A 820 -4.88 32.91 18.57
C GLU A 820 -5.21 31.72 17.68
N THR A 821 -4.21 31.08 17.09
CA THR A 821 -4.33 29.81 16.37
C THR A 821 -4.91 28.73 17.27
N GLU A 822 -4.42 28.57 18.50
CA GLU A 822 -4.95 27.59 19.47
C GLU A 822 -6.44 27.87 19.78
N ARG A 823 -6.81 29.13 20.03
CA ARG A 823 -8.21 29.52 20.25
C ARG A 823 -9.10 29.29 19.04
N ALA A 824 -8.58 29.54 17.82
CA ALA A 824 -9.31 29.29 16.59
C ALA A 824 -9.53 27.80 16.36
N TYR A 825 -8.53 26.98 16.69
CA TYR A 825 -8.58 25.52 16.60
C TYR A 825 -9.68 24.92 17.47
N PHE A 826 -9.78 25.35 18.73
CA PHE A 826 -10.79 24.88 19.67
C PHE A 826 -12.13 25.62 19.60
N ARG A 827 -12.30 26.57 18.66
CA ARG A 827 -13.56 27.34 18.57
C ARG A 827 -14.70 26.41 18.15
N PRO A 828 -15.79 26.29 18.94
CA PRO A 828 -16.96 25.53 18.52
C PRO A 828 -17.51 26.12 17.23
N THR A 829 -17.74 25.29 16.20
CA THR A 829 -18.47 25.77 15.03
C THR A 829 -19.91 26.03 15.42
N THR A 830 -20.27 27.31 15.51
CA THR A 830 -21.63 27.79 15.81
C THR A 830 -22.63 27.54 14.67
N ALA A 831 -22.17 26.99 13.54
CA ALA A 831 -23.04 26.58 12.46
C ALA A 831 -23.94 25.42 12.93
N LYS A 832 -25.22 25.74 13.19
CA LYS A 832 -26.26 24.72 13.30
C LYS A 832 -26.15 23.79 12.08
N PRO A 833 -26.20 22.46 12.25
CA PRO A 833 -26.40 21.57 11.11
C PRO A 833 -27.67 22.04 10.39
N ALA A 834 -27.55 22.31 9.10
CA ALA A 834 -28.67 22.70 8.25
C ALA A 834 -29.60 21.51 7.99
#